data_AF-A0A518GJJ2-F1
#
_entry.id   AF-A0A518GJJ2-F1
#
_cell.length_a   1.000
_cell.length_b   1.000
_cell.length_c   1.000
_cell.angle_alpha   90.00
_cell.angle_beta   90.00
_cell.angle_gamma   90.00
#
_symmetry.space_group_name_H-M   'P 1'
#
loop_
_entity.id
_entity.type
_entity.pdbx_description
1 polymer ?
#
loop_
_entity_poly.entity_id
_entity_poly.type
_entity_poly.pdbx_seq_one_letter_code
_entity_poly.pdbx_strand_id
1 'polypeptide(L)'
;MPSPDFSVKVNAVVHGSNFAHRGTFYSHPNSQNETFPRQSSDAFYSVWSTHAASSNRFRGNLVQLARMVSAWSLAILCLVVLSGCPAKAPASKESEPSAQADKSVGTARQTAKILDGALHQLRPENLGIDSDLKTAIPVLNTWIKIRKESETLPTVSEKTLAFFGEAQKEILESAIFDNADGTHIRDSILFDEVAGHVTTGASSDTERVNRVFFYCLRNVSLLSESEEELPLGAYDTLFLGRGTALARASVFFEIMRQLRIDAFVLAEKPVDTLGEEWLIGVLVDGKVLVYDPIIGLPIPPGKSPSLLVNQPVATLAELEAHPEWLALHSPRKDQPYRLSSESVAKLKPLIVTDPRWSARRMLFLQESLTGNNSSLVAQPIFGSEGEPGLWDRVSASHSGWKELPPLAWPYPENRLQKMGKMTPTMAQLLQESFRPFEAPVEMGVDPKTRQKVLGSSLFRQFRNRILQLSGDYSQAISAYMTIRQLSAITGVYPPPIERLHLIAAEDALFFSAISKIEDGDIKGGVALLTEYINRYRTRGRWRSVARVALVDGMLKMGDLKGARNALDLSISQDPYRTLVILIKNSLPAANEADAKAPAGESQPAAVKPADSQPVETKPAADKPTEPPATEPKPKEPKSEEPQPEEARS
;
A
#
# COMPACT_ATOMS: atom_id res chain seq x y z
N MET A 1 27.45 11.25 70.37
CA MET A 1 27.73 9.83 70.06
C MET A 1 26.79 9.38 68.95
N PRO A 2 27.19 8.43 68.08
CA PRO A 2 27.17 8.68 66.64
C PRO A 2 26.03 8.02 65.85
N SER A 3 26.03 8.31 64.54
CA SER A 3 25.24 7.75 63.44
C SER A 3 25.31 6.21 63.33
N PRO A 4 24.59 5.62 62.35
CA PRO A 4 25.33 5.29 61.14
C PRO A 4 24.70 5.80 59.83
N ASP A 5 25.56 6.33 58.96
CA ASP A 5 25.25 6.58 57.55
C ASP A 5 25.08 5.28 56.76
N PHE A 6 24.19 5.31 55.76
CA PHE A 6 24.26 4.40 54.62
C PHE A 6 24.47 5.21 53.34
N SER A 7 25.73 5.35 52.93
CA SER A 7 26.11 5.91 51.63
C SER A 7 26.47 4.79 50.67
N VAL A 8 25.60 4.52 49.69
CA VAL A 8 25.89 3.58 48.60
C VAL A 8 26.41 4.39 47.41
N LYS A 9 27.73 4.41 47.21
CA LYS A 9 28.35 4.91 45.98
C LYS A 9 28.19 3.87 44.88
N VAL A 10 27.38 4.16 43.86
CA VAL A 10 27.40 3.44 42.58
C VAL A 10 28.25 4.21 41.59
N ASN A 11 29.46 3.71 41.32
CA ASN A 11 30.28 4.21 40.22
C ASN A 11 29.74 3.66 38.89
N ALA A 12 28.97 4.47 38.17
CA ALA A 12 28.59 4.17 36.79
C ALA A 12 29.73 4.56 35.83
N VAL A 13 30.53 3.59 35.40
CA VAL A 13 31.50 3.79 34.31
C VAL A 13 30.73 3.92 32.99
N VAL A 14 30.83 5.09 32.36
CA VAL A 14 30.26 5.32 31.03
C VAL A 14 31.15 4.62 30.00
N HIS A 15 30.62 3.59 29.33
CA HIS A 15 31.19 3.05 28.11
C HIS A 15 30.25 3.35 26.94
N GLY A 16 30.75 4.18 26.01
CA GLY A 16 30.04 4.50 24.78
C GLY A 16 29.74 3.23 24.00
N SER A 17 28.46 3.01 23.70
CA SER A 17 28.00 1.82 22.98
C SER A 17 27.52 2.24 21.60
N ASN A 18 28.27 1.87 20.55
CA ASN A 18 27.83 2.02 19.17
C ASN A 18 26.65 1.07 18.92
N PHE A 19 25.43 1.57 18.99
CA PHE A 19 24.22 0.80 18.69
C PHE A 19 23.98 0.76 17.18
N ALA A 20 24.48 -0.30 16.54
CA ALA A 20 24.12 -0.60 15.16
C ALA A 20 22.63 -0.95 15.05
N HIS A 21 21.87 -0.17 14.27
CA HIS A 21 20.48 -0.47 13.94
C HIS A 21 20.38 -1.83 13.23
N ARG A 22 19.86 -2.84 13.94
CA ARG A 22 19.37 -4.07 13.30
C ARG A 22 18.07 -3.74 12.57
N GLY A 23 18.20 -3.37 11.30
CA GLY A 23 17.05 -3.27 10.38
C GLY A 23 16.28 -4.59 10.36
N THR A 24 14.96 -4.50 10.52
CA THR A 24 14.04 -5.63 10.58
C THR A 24 13.80 -6.23 9.20
N PHE A 25 14.76 -7.05 8.75
CA PHE A 25 14.49 -8.18 7.87
C PHE A 25 15.06 -9.45 8.52
N TYR A 26 14.31 -10.55 8.41
CA TYR A 26 14.56 -11.79 9.12
C TYR A 26 15.84 -12.50 8.64
N SER A 27 17.00 -12.16 9.19
CA SER A 27 18.14 -13.07 9.17
C SER A 27 17.85 -14.24 10.11
N HIS A 28 17.45 -15.39 9.57
CA HIS A 28 17.27 -16.62 10.34
C HIS A 28 18.52 -16.94 11.19
N PRO A 29 18.38 -17.36 12.45
CA PRO A 29 19.49 -17.94 13.20
C PRO A 29 19.82 -19.33 12.63
N ASN A 30 21.03 -19.48 12.07
CA ASN A 30 21.72 -20.73 11.74
C ASN A 30 20.86 -22.00 11.55
N SER A 31 20.54 -22.34 10.30
CA SER A 31 20.65 -23.75 9.90
C SER A 31 22.13 -24.12 9.95
N GLN A 32 22.53 -25.07 10.80
CA GLN A 32 23.93 -25.50 10.86
C GLN A 32 24.39 -26.13 9.54
N ASN A 33 25.68 -26.02 9.25
CA ASN A 33 26.31 -26.52 8.03
C ASN A 33 26.10 -28.04 7.85
N GLU A 34 25.34 -28.42 6.83
CA GLU A 34 25.70 -29.58 6.00
C GLU A 34 25.84 -29.13 4.55
N THR A 35 27.06 -29.22 4.02
CA THR A 35 27.38 -28.88 2.64
C THR A 35 26.88 -29.98 1.69
N PHE A 36 25.73 -29.75 1.06
CA PHE A 36 25.31 -30.53 -0.11
C PHE A 36 25.62 -29.75 -1.41
N PRO A 37 26.04 -30.45 -2.49
CA PRO A 37 26.40 -29.78 -3.74
C PRO A 37 25.17 -29.22 -4.44
N ARG A 38 25.27 -27.98 -4.94
CA ARG A 38 24.29 -27.40 -5.87
C ARG A 38 24.25 -28.25 -7.15
N GLN A 39 23.15 -28.98 -7.37
CA GLN A 39 22.77 -29.40 -8.72
C GLN A 39 22.05 -28.23 -9.40
N SER A 40 22.50 -27.90 -10.61
CA SER A 40 21.88 -26.89 -11.49
C SER A 40 20.58 -27.43 -12.09
N SER A 41 19.46 -26.80 -11.77
CA SER A 41 18.15 -27.14 -12.35
C SER A 41 17.86 -26.35 -13.64
N ASP A 42 18.72 -26.51 -14.65
CA ASP A 42 18.47 -26.04 -16.02
C ASP A 42 17.53 -27.04 -16.74
N ALA A 43 16.25 -27.04 -16.36
CA ALA A 43 15.13 -27.59 -17.15
C ALA A 43 13.80 -27.42 -16.42
N PHE A 44 13.13 -26.27 -16.52
CA PHE A 44 11.65 -26.15 -16.43
C PHE A 44 11.15 -24.75 -16.85
N TYR A 45 11.48 -24.35 -18.10
CA TYR A 45 10.88 -23.19 -18.77
C TYR A 45 10.43 -23.55 -20.19
N SER A 46 9.32 -24.28 -20.30
CA SER A 46 8.48 -24.31 -21.50
C SER A 46 7.04 -24.68 -21.11
N VAL A 47 6.07 -24.27 -21.93
CA VAL A 47 4.62 -24.40 -21.68
C VAL A 47 4.07 -23.45 -20.59
N TRP A 48 3.74 -22.22 -20.99
CA TRP A 48 2.51 -21.49 -20.60
C TRP A 48 2.35 -20.28 -21.54
N SER A 49 2.04 -20.54 -22.82
CA SER A 49 1.88 -19.50 -23.84
C SER A 49 0.69 -19.77 -24.77
N THR A 50 -0.53 -19.68 -24.24
CA THR A 50 -1.78 -19.38 -24.98
C THR A 50 -2.92 -19.19 -23.98
N HIS A 51 -3.44 -17.95 -23.85
CA HIS A 51 -4.87 -17.60 -23.67
C HIS A 51 -5.01 -16.09 -23.40
N ALA A 52 -4.99 -15.28 -24.47
CA ALA A 52 -5.24 -13.84 -24.41
C ALA A 52 -5.96 -13.38 -25.69
N ALA A 53 -7.25 -13.71 -25.81
CA ALA A 53 -8.03 -13.44 -27.02
C ALA A 53 -9.53 -13.16 -26.77
N SER A 54 -9.88 -12.21 -25.88
CA SER A 54 -11.25 -11.66 -25.82
C SER A 54 -11.40 -10.33 -25.06
N SER A 55 -10.93 -9.21 -25.62
CA SER A 55 -11.36 -7.87 -25.15
C SER A 55 -11.38 -6.78 -26.23
N ASN A 56 -11.49 -7.17 -27.51
CA ASN A 56 -11.49 -6.24 -28.63
C ASN A 56 -12.91 -5.78 -29.00
N ARG A 57 -13.55 -4.97 -28.12
CA ARG A 57 -14.91 -4.43 -28.38
C ARG A 57 -15.22 -3.07 -27.74
N PHE A 58 -14.24 -2.17 -27.60
CA PHE A 58 -14.47 -0.79 -27.10
C PHE A 58 -13.70 0.35 -27.83
N ARG A 59 -13.12 0.10 -29.02
CA ARG A 59 -12.32 1.10 -29.78
C ARG A 59 -13.06 1.84 -30.91
N GLY A 60 -14.39 1.71 -31.02
CA GLY A 60 -15.16 2.27 -32.15
C GLY A 60 -15.20 3.81 -32.22
N ASN A 61 -15.27 4.50 -31.09
CA ASN A 61 -15.66 5.92 -31.07
C ASN A 61 -14.50 6.92 -30.91
N LEU A 62 -13.26 6.47 -30.67
CA LEU A 62 -12.11 7.38 -30.49
C LEU A 62 -11.49 7.89 -31.80
N VAL A 63 -11.72 7.20 -32.93
CA VAL A 63 -11.04 7.46 -34.21
C VAL A 63 -11.60 8.71 -34.94
N GLN A 64 -12.83 9.11 -34.65
CA GLN A 64 -13.46 10.30 -35.25
C GLN A 64 -12.89 11.61 -34.68
N LEU A 65 -12.65 11.69 -33.36
CA LEU A 65 -12.11 12.91 -32.72
C LEU A 65 -10.67 13.21 -33.16
N ALA A 66 -9.84 12.17 -33.30
CA ALA A 66 -8.43 12.31 -33.69
C ALA A 66 -8.23 12.93 -35.09
N ARG A 67 -9.22 12.83 -35.97
CA ARG A 67 -9.15 13.40 -37.34
C ARG A 67 -9.47 14.89 -37.43
N MET A 68 -10.15 15.46 -36.44
CA MET A 68 -10.40 16.92 -36.42
C MET A 68 -9.21 17.71 -35.85
N VAL A 69 -8.46 17.15 -34.90
CA VAL A 69 -7.33 17.84 -34.27
C VAL A 69 -6.14 18.00 -35.24
N SER A 70 -5.85 16.98 -36.07
CA SER A 70 -4.70 17.03 -36.99
C SER A 70 -4.82 18.09 -38.10
N ALA A 71 -6.04 18.48 -38.48
CA ALA A 71 -6.26 19.50 -39.51
C ALA A 71 -5.87 20.91 -39.03
N TRP A 72 -6.08 21.22 -37.76
CA TRP A 72 -5.71 22.51 -37.17
C TRP A 72 -4.21 22.64 -36.90
N SER A 73 -3.55 21.54 -36.50
CA SER A 73 -2.09 21.52 -36.31
C SER A 73 -1.31 21.84 -37.60
N LEU A 74 -1.79 21.38 -38.76
CA LEU A 74 -1.12 21.60 -40.04
C LEU A 74 -1.21 23.06 -40.50
N ALA A 75 -2.33 23.73 -40.25
CA ALA A 75 -2.53 25.14 -40.61
C ALA A 75 -1.64 26.10 -39.81
N ILE A 76 -1.43 25.82 -38.52
CA ILE A 76 -0.55 26.62 -37.64
C ILE A 76 0.92 26.43 -38.04
N LEU A 77 1.33 25.22 -38.42
CA LEU A 77 2.71 24.95 -38.88
C LEU A 77 3.06 25.67 -40.19
N CYS A 78 2.08 25.88 -41.08
CA CYS A 78 2.29 26.63 -42.33
C CYS A 78 2.46 28.15 -42.14
N LEU A 79 2.03 28.73 -41.01
CA LEU A 79 2.13 30.17 -40.75
C LEU A 79 3.48 30.62 -40.16
N VAL A 80 4.36 29.70 -39.78
CA VAL A 80 5.66 30.00 -39.16
C VAL A 80 6.82 30.07 -40.18
N VAL A 81 6.57 29.74 -41.45
CA VAL A 81 7.62 29.61 -42.50
C VAL A 81 7.90 30.92 -43.26
N LEU A 82 7.25 32.04 -42.90
CA LEU A 82 7.37 33.33 -43.60
C LEU A 82 7.92 34.48 -42.74
N SER A 83 9.06 34.27 -42.08
CA SER A 83 9.85 35.37 -41.51
C SER A 83 11.35 35.06 -41.37
N GLY A 84 12.19 35.81 -42.09
CA GLY A 84 13.60 36.01 -41.77
C GLY A 84 14.62 35.17 -42.55
N CYS A 85 15.18 35.76 -43.62
CA CYS A 85 16.51 35.38 -44.11
C CYS A 85 17.59 36.17 -43.35
N PRO A 86 18.49 35.54 -42.58
CA PRO A 86 19.74 36.17 -42.16
C PRO A 86 20.84 35.94 -43.21
N ALA A 87 21.83 36.84 -43.23
CA ALA A 87 22.87 36.87 -44.25
C ALA A 87 23.87 35.69 -44.16
N LYS A 88 24.51 35.43 -45.30
CA LYS A 88 25.50 34.37 -45.53
C LYS A 88 26.77 34.58 -44.67
N ALA A 89 26.86 33.89 -43.54
CA ALA A 89 28.07 33.84 -42.71
C ALA A 89 29.20 33.04 -43.41
N PRO A 90 30.48 33.32 -43.13
CA PRO A 90 31.61 32.57 -43.67
C PRO A 90 31.64 31.15 -43.10
N ALA A 91 32.17 30.20 -43.88
CA ALA A 91 32.21 28.79 -43.52
C ALA A 91 32.96 28.54 -42.20
N SER A 92 32.21 28.20 -41.15
CA SER A 92 32.75 27.61 -39.93
C SER A 92 33.30 26.22 -40.25
N LYS A 93 34.56 25.97 -39.92
CA LYS A 93 35.13 24.61 -39.93
C LYS A 93 34.24 23.70 -39.07
N GLU A 94 33.91 22.51 -39.59
CA GLU A 94 33.33 21.45 -38.77
C GLU A 94 34.30 21.14 -37.63
N SER A 95 33.92 21.48 -36.41
CA SER A 95 34.56 20.98 -35.21
C SER A 95 34.18 19.51 -35.06
N GLU A 96 35.17 18.62 -35.08
CA GLU A 96 34.98 17.20 -34.77
C GLU A 96 34.18 17.04 -33.47
N PRO A 97 33.25 16.08 -33.38
CA PRO A 97 32.49 15.83 -32.16
C PRO A 97 33.46 15.51 -31.01
N SER A 98 33.48 16.37 -30.00
CA SER A 98 34.39 16.22 -28.86
C SER A 98 34.16 14.90 -28.15
N ALA A 99 35.18 14.05 -28.12
CA ALA A 99 35.18 12.75 -27.43
C ALA A 99 34.94 12.83 -25.90
N GLN A 100 34.76 14.03 -25.33
CA GLN A 100 34.27 14.22 -23.97
C GLN A 100 32.74 14.13 -23.85
N ALA A 101 31.99 14.49 -24.90
CA ALA A 101 30.53 14.44 -24.89
C ALA A 101 30.00 12.99 -24.92
N ASP A 102 30.60 12.11 -25.73
CA ASP A 102 30.23 10.70 -25.76
C ASP A 102 30.54 9.99 -24.43
N LYS A 103 31.60 10.41 -23.74
CA LYS A 103 31.97 9.89 -22.42
C LYS A 103 30.95 10.29 -21.34
N SER A 104 30.51 11.55 -21.31
CA SER A 104 29.53 12.00 -20.29
C SER A 104 28.16 11.33 -20.49
N VAL A 105 27.69 11.19 -21.73
CA VAL A 105 26.46 10.45 -22.05
C VAL A 105 26.57 8.97 -21.68
N GLY A 106 27.72 8.33 -21.92
CA GLY A 106 28.01 6.97 -21.48
C GLY A 106 27.89 6.79 -19.97
N THR A 107 28.55 7.66 -19.20
CA THR A 107 28.48 7.64 -17.73
C THR A 107 27.06 7.86 -17.21
N ALA A 108 26.32 8.85 -17.72
CA ALA A 108 24.94 9.11 -17.29
C ALA A 108 24.03 7.89 -17.50
N ARG A 109 24.13 7.22 -18.66
CA ARG A 109 23.36 6.00 -18.96
C ARG A 109 23.75 4.82 -18.07
N GLN A 110 25.03 4.70 -17.71
CA GLN A 110 25.51 3.68 -16.76
C GLN A 110 24.98 3.95 -15.34
N THR A 111 25.09 5.18 -14.86
CA THR A 111 24.59 5.60 -13.54
C THR A 111 23.09 5.35 -13.40
N ALA A 112 22.29 5.67 -14.43
CA ALA A 112 20.86 5.38 -14.45
C ALA A 112 20.53 3.88 -14.32
N LYS A 113 21.29 3.00 -15.02
CA LYS A 113 21.13 1.54 -14.91
C LYS A 113 21.48 0.99 -13.52
N ILE A 114 22.50 1.55 -12.87
CA ILE A 114 22.90 1.14 -11.50
C ILE A 114 21.78 1.52 -10.52
N LEU A 115 21.20 2.72 -10.66
CA LEU A 115 20.06 3.14 -9.84
C LEU A 115 18.84 2.25 -10.06
N ASP A 116 18.44 2.02 -11.31
CA ASP A 116 17.28 1.18 -11.64
C ASP A 116 17.44 -0.25 -11.12
N GLY A 117 18.64 -0.84 -11.26
CA GLY A 117 18.96 -2.15 -10.68
C GLY A 117 18.93 -2.19 -9.15
N ALA A 118 19.23 -1.09 -8.46
CA ALA A 118 19.10 -0.98 -7.01
C ALA A 118 17.63 -0.81 -6.58
N LEU A 119 16.89 0.07 -7.26
CA LEU A 119 15.47 0.30 -6.99
C LEU A 119 14.64 -0.98 -7.25
N HIS A 120 14.94 -1.71 -8.32
CA HIS A 120 14.34 -3.02 -8.59
C HIS A 120 14.54 -4.01 -7.43
N GLN A 121 15.76 -4.09 -6.87
CA GLN A 121 16.03 -4.93 -5.69
C GLN A 121 15.30 -4.44 -4.43
N LEU A 122 14.98 -3.16 -4.31
CA LEU A 122 14.27 -2.58 -3.16
C LEU A 122 12.75 -2.59 -3.31
N ARG A 123 12.20 -3.08 -4.43
CA ARG A 123 10.75 -3.13 -4.64
C ARG A 123 10.05 -4.06 -3.63
N PRO A 124 8.80 -3.77 -3.21
CA PRO A 124 8.06 -4.57 -2.23
C PRO A 124 7.86 -6.05 -2.61
N GLU A 125 7.72 -6.35 -3.90
CA GLU A 125 7.58 -7.71 -4.42
C GLU A 125 8.89 -8.53 -4.44
N ASN A 126 10.05 -7.86 -4.31
CA ASN A 126 11.38 -8.47 -4.38
C ASN A 126 12.06 -8.53 -3.00
N LEU A 127 12.03 -7.43 -2.23
CA LEU A 127 12.86 -7.26 -1.04
C LEU A 127 12.45 -8.21 0.09
N GLY A 128 13.36 -9.12 0.44
CA GLY A 128 13.14 -10.19 1.42
C GLY A 128 12.54 -11.46 0.83
N ILE A 129 12.33 -11.53 -0.49
CA ILE A 129 11.93 -12.74 -1.20
C ILE A 129 13.03 -13.18 -2.17
N ASP A 130 13.35 -12.32 -3.13
CA ASP A 130 14.30 -12.59 -4.23
C ASP A 130 15.56 -11.70 -4.15
N SER A 131 15.55 -10.67 -3.28
CA SER A 131 16.67 -9.75 -2.99
C SER A 131 16.81 -9.47 -1.48
N ASP A 132 17.93 -8.86 -1.06
CA ASP A 132 18.12 -8.40 0.32
C ASP A 132 18.77 -7.00 0.42
N LEU A 133 18.71 -6.39 1.61
CA LEU A 133 19.34 -5.08 1.87
C LEU A 133 20.87 -5.15 1.76
N LYS A 134 21.49 -6.31 2.03
CA LYS A 134 22.95 -6.47 2.00
C LYS A 134 23.51 -6.41 0.58
N THR A 135 22.69 -6.71 -0.42
CA THR A 135 23.00 -6.62 -1.86
C THR A 135 22.55 -5.28 -2.44
N ALA A 136 21.34 -4.81 -2.11
CA ALA A 136 20.81 -3.54 -2.64
C ALA A 136 21.58 -2.28 -2.17
N ILE A 137 21.92 -2.19 -0.88
CA ILE A 137 22.55 -0.99 -0.31
C ILE A 137 23.95 -0.71 -0.87
N PRO A 138 24.84 -1.71 -1.08
CA PRO A 138 26.09 -1.49 -1.82
C PRO A 138 25.91 -0.95 -3.24
N VAL A 139 24.83 -1.32 -3.95
CA VAL A 139 24.54 -0.81 -5.29
C VAL A 139 24.11 0.66 -5.25
N LEU A 140 23.24 1.07 -4.31
CA LEU A 140 22.93 2.48 -4.06
C LEU A 140 24.19 3.29 -3.69
N ASN A 141 25.04 2.74 -2.83
CA ASN A 141 26.29 3.39 -2.43
C ASN A 141 27.32 3.48 -3.57
N THR A 142 27.27 2.56 -4.54
CA THR A 142 28.04 2.65 -5.78
C THR A 142 27.49 3.74 -6.70
N TRP A 143 26.16 3.82 -6.85
CA TRP A 143 25.48 4.86 -7.63
C TRP A 143 25.81 6.28 -7.13
N ILE A 144 25.61 6.55 -5.83
CA ILE A 144 25.85 7.89 -5.26
C ILE A 144 27.33 8.29 -5.30
N LYS A 145 28.25 7.31 -5.18
CA LYS A 145 29.69 7.56 -5.33
C LYS A 145 30.00 8.08 -6.74
N ILE A 146 29.47 7.44 -7.79
CA ILE A 146 29.69 7.85 -9.18
C ILE A 146 29.08 9.23 -9.45
N ARG A 147 27.83 9.48 -9.04
CA ARG A 147 27.18 10.79 -9.28
C ARG A 147 27.89 11.93 -8.54
N LYS A 148 28.49 11.66 -7.37
CA LYS A 148 29.28 12.65 -6.60
C LYS A 148 30.61 13.04 -7.25
N GLU A 149 31.07 12.36 -8.31
CA GLU A 149 32.24 12.79 -9.09
C GLU A 149 31.91 13.98 -10.00
N SER A 150 30.62 14.21 -10.30
CA SER A 150 30.13 15.34 -11.12
C SER A 150 29.23 16.33 -10.37
N GLU A 151 28.59 15.94 -9.27
CA GLU A 151 27.55 16.74 -8.60
C GLU A 151 27.75 16.80 -7.07
N THR A 152 27.43 17.95 -6.47
CA THR A 152 27.52 18.15 -5.01
C THR A 152 26.24 17.73 -4.30
N LEU A 153 26.37 17.09 -3.13
CA LEU A 153 25.19 16.78 -2.29
C LEU A 153 24.55 18.06 -1.73
N PRO A 154 23.21 18.20 -1.78
CA PRO A 154 22.49 19.34 -1.21
C PRO A 154 22.77 19.48 0.29
N THR A 155 22.78 20.69 0.82
CA THR A 155 23.02 20.96 2.25
C THR A 155 21.71 20.87 3.05
N VAL A 156 21.77 20.34 4.27
CA VAL A 156 20.64 20.43 5.21
C VAL A 156 20.63 21.84 5.80
N SER A 157 19.46 22.47 5.90
CA SER A 157 19.35 23.81 6.48
C SER A 157 19.52 23.80 8.00
N GLU A 158 20.10 24.87 8.55
CA GLU A 158 20.31 25.00 10.01
C GLU A 158 19.01 24.86 10.82
N LYS A 159 17.88 25.35 10.28
CA LYS A 159 16.54 25.16 10.87
C LYS A 159 16.18 23.67 11.01
N THR A 160 16.50 22.86 10.00
CA THR A 160 16.24 21.42 10.01
C THR A 160 17.12 20.69 11.02
N LEU A 161 18.42 21.05 11.08
CA LEU A 161 19.33 20.52 12.10
C LEU A 161 18.86 20.87 13.52
N ALA A 162 18.45 22.11 13.76
CA ALA A 162 17.95 22.57 15.05
C ALA A 162 16.63 21.89 15.46
N PHE A 163 15.75 21.58 14.51
CA PHE A 163 14.46 20.91 14.77
C PHE A 163 14.62 19.47 15.25
N PHE A 164 15.52 18.69 14.63
CA PHE A 164 15.77 17.30 15.03
C PHE A 164 16.79 17.16 16.18
N GLY A 165 17.65 18.15 16.36
CA GLY A 165 18.69 18.18 17.39
C GLY A 165 19.94 17.35 17.04
N GLU A 166 21.01 17.56 17.82
CA GLU A 166 22.35 17.01 17.54
C GLU A 166 22.39 15.49 17.40
N ALA A 167 21.54 14.74 18.12
CA ALA A 167 21.50 13.28 18.06
C ALA A 167 21.13 12.73 16.66
N GLN A 168 20.46 13.52 15.83
CA GLN A 168 20.01 13.14 14.48
C GLN A 168 20.88 13.75 13.37
N LYS A 169 21.86 14.60 13.73
CA LYS A 169 22.72 15.32 12.79
C LYS A 169 23.52 14.39 11.89
N GLU A 170 24.06 13.30 12.44
CA GLU A 170 24.77 12.27 11.67
C GLU A 170 23.87 11.64 10.59
N ILE A 171 22.61 11.34 10.92
CA ILE A 171 21.64 10.77 9.97
C ILE A 171 21.28 11.80 8.88
N LEU A 172 21.12 13.08 9.23
CA LEU A 172 20.81 14.16 8.29
C LEU A 172 21.99 14.43 7.33
N GLU A 173 23.21 14.51 7.86
CA GLU A 173 24.42 14.87 7.11
C GLU A 173 25.08 13.69 6.38
N SER A 174 24.77 12.44 6.75
CA SER A 174 25.36 11.24 6.14
C SER A 174 25.14 11.16 4.62
N ALA A 175 26.25 10.93 3.94
CA ALA A 175 26.38 10.78 2.49
C ALA A 175 26.37 9.32 2.01
N ILE A 176 26.05 8.37 2.87
CA ILE A 176 26.08 6.93 2.63
C ILE A 176 24.71 6.36 3.01
N PHE A 177 24.13 5.52 2.16
CA PHE A 177 22.88 4.81 2.43
C PHE A 177 23.10 3.64 3.39
N ASP A 178 22.17 3.45 4.33
CA ASP A 178 22.11 2.34 5.28
C ASP A 178 20.91 1.40 5.04
N ASN A 179 20.71 0.41 5.91
CA ASN A 179 19.60 -0.53 5.81
C ASN A 179 18.22 0.12 6.04
N ALA A 180 18.13 1.14 6.88
CA ALA A 180 16.87 1.84 7.14
C ALA A 180 16.47 2.72 5.95
N ASP A 181 17.44 3.28 5.24
CA ASP A 181 17.21 3.96 3.96
C ASP A 181 16.62 3.02 2.89
N GLY A 182 17.13 1.79 2.77
CA GLY A 182 16.59 0.80 1.84
C GLY A 182 15.15 0.41 2.16
N THR A 183 14.83 0.24 3.45
CA THR A 183 13.45 0.05 3.93
C THR A 183 12.57 1.26 3.58
N HIS A 184 13.02 2.49 3.86
CA HIS A 184 12.27 3.71 3.53
C HIS A 184 12.00 3.88 2.02
N ILE A 185 12.94 3.47 1.17
CA ILE A 185 12.77 3.47 -0.29
C ILE A 185 11.72 2.42 -0.70
N ARG A 186 11.80 1.18 -0.21
CA ARG A 186 10.75 0.14 -0.43
C ARG A 186 9.38 0.68 -0.03
N ASP A 187 9.30 1.24 1.17
CA ASP A 187 8.05 1.70 1.77
C ASP A 187 7.44 2.83 0.92
N SER A 188 8.28 3.79 0.50
CA SER A 188 7.87 4.89 -0.38
C SER A 188 7.36 4.40 -1.75
N ILE A 189 7.98 3.37 -2.34
CA ILE A 189 7.48 2.75 -3.59
C ILE A 189 6.09 2.15 -3.38
N LEU A 190 5.88 1.36 -2.31
CA LEU A 190 4.55 0.79 -2.05
C LEU A 190 3.49 1.88 -1.83
N PHE A 191 3.81 2.91 -1.05
CA PHE A 191 2.85 3.98 -0.78
C PHE A 191 2.52 4.83 -2.02
N ASP A 192 3.44 4.93 -2.99
CA ASP A 192 3.23 5.63 -4.27
C ASP A 192 2.30 4.83 -5.19
N GLU A 193 2.52 3.51 -5.30
CA GLU A 193 1.59 2.59 -5.97
C GLU A 193 0.20 2.60 -5.32
N VAL A 194 0.13 2.64 -3.98
CA VAL A 194 -1.12 2.82 -3.23
C VAL A 194 -1.79 4.16 -3.57
N ALA A 195 -1.04 5.25 -3.49
CA ALA A 195 -1.52 6.60 -3.78
C ALA A 195 -2.11 6.71 -5.19
N GLY A 196 -1.40 6.18 -6.20
CA GLY A 196 -1.82 6.21 -7.60
C GLY A 196 -3.15 5.50 -7.86
N HIS A 197 -3.27 4.22 -7.45
CA HIS A 197 -4.48 3.46 -7.77
C HIS A 197 -5.70 3.91 -6.91
N VAL A 198 -5.52 4.15 -5.60
CA VAL A 198 -6.63 4.57 -4.71
C VAL A 198 -7.25 5.89 -5.17
N THR A 199 -6.44 6.81 -5.71
CA THR A 199 -6.90 8.11 -6.19
C THR A 199 -7.28 8.16 -7.67
N THR A 200 -7.19 7.04 -8.39
CA THR A 200 -7.50 6.98 -9.83
C THR A 200 -8.95 7.41 -10.11
N GLY A 201 -9.10 8.42 -10.97
CA GLY A 201 -10.40 8.99 -11.32
C GLY A 201 -11.04 9.87 -10.23
N ALA A 202 -10.29 10.31 -9.22
CA ALA A 202 -10.72 11.38 -8.33
C ALA A 202 -10.71 12.74 -9.07
N SER A 203 -11.69 13.57 -8.78
CA SER A 203 -11.93 14.86 -9.45
C SER A 203 -11.38 16.08 -8.70
N SER A 204 -10.98 15.91 -7.44
CA SER A 204 -10.48 16.97 -6.55
C SER A 204 -9.59 16.39 -5.45
N ASP A 205 -8.75 17.22 -4.84
CA ASP A 205 -7.89 16.80 -3.73
C ASP A 205 -8.70 16.33 -2.52
N THR A 206 -9.82 16.98 -2.18
CA THR A 206 -10.76 16.48 -1.15
C THR A 206 -11.25 15.06 -1.43
N GLU A 207 -11.54 14.72 -2.71
CA GLU A 207 -11.91 13.36 -3.08
C GLU A 207 -10.72 12.39 -2.98
N ARG A 208 -9.50 12.80 -3.37
CA ARG A 208 -8.26 12.02 -3.19
C ARG A 208 -8.04 11.69 -1.71
N VAL A 209 -8.11 12.69 -0.83
CA VAL A 209 -7.95 12.55 0.63
C VAL A 209 -9.01 11.60 1.21
N ASN A 210 -10.29 11.80 0.87
CA ASN A 210 -11.36 10.92 1.35
C ASN A 210 -11.17 9.47 0.92
N ARG A 211 -10.79 9.23 -0.34
CA ARG A 211 -10.52 7.87 -0.85
C ARG A 211 -9.39 7.19 -0.07
N VAL A 212 -8.28 7.88 0.17
CA VAL A 212 -7.16 7.36 0.98
C VAL A 212 -7.59 7.09 2.42
N PHE A 213 -8.32 8.01 3.05
CA PHE A 213 -8.82 7.84 4.42
C PHE A 213 -9.68 6.57 4.55
N PHE A 214 -10.65 6.39 3.65
CA PHE A 214 -11.51 5.20 3.64
C PHE A 214 -10.78 3.92 3.21
N TYR A 215 -9.75 4.00 2.37
CA TYR A 215 -8.87 2.87 2.04
C TYR A 215 -8.08 2.39 3.27
N CYS A 216 -7.50 3.31 4.05
CA CYS A 216 -6.82 2.99 5.31
C CYS A 216 -7.76 2.35 6.33
N LEU A 217 -9.03 2.77 6.38
CA LEU A 217 -10.06 2.13 7.21
C LEU A 217 -10.30 0.66 6.86
N ARG A 218 -10.42 0.36 5.56
CA ARG A 218 -10.71 -0.99 5.06
C ARG A 218 -9.50 -1.93 5.12
N ASN A 219 -8.30 -1.38 4.93
CA ASN A 219 -7.05 -2.17 4.88
C ASN A 219 -6.29 -2.25 6.21
N VAL A 220 -6.56 -1.39 7.19
CA VAL A 220 -5.96 -1.45 8.54
C VAL A 220 -7.05 -1.58 9.59
N SER A 221 -7.29 -2.81 10.07
CA SER A 221 -8.19 -3.08 11.19
C SER A 221 -7.63 -2.48 12.47
N LEU A 222 -8.50 -1.86 13.28
CA LEU A 222 -8.14 -1.56 14.66
C LEU A 222 -7.91 -2.87 15.44
N LEU A 223 -6.91 -2.86 16.31
CA LEU A 223 -6.73 -3.85 17.37
C LEU A 223 -7.85 -3.71 18.41
N SER A 224 -8.27 -4.82 19.01
CA SER A 224 -9.14 -4.83 20.19
C SER A 224 -8.33 -4.54 21.48
N GLU A 225 -9.02 -4.14 22.56
CA GLU A 225 -8.38 -3.86 23.86
C GLU A 225 -7.59 -5.05 24.44
N SER A 226 -7.92 -6.27 24.01
CA SER A 226 -7.25 -7.51 24.42
C SER A 226 -6.00 -7.88 23.60
N GLU A 227 -5.65 -7.10 22.58
CA GLU A 227 -4.54 -7.41 21.67
C GLU A 227 -3.30 -6.56 21.96
N GLU A 228 -2.13 -7.20 21.99
CA GLU A 228 -0.85 -6.52 22.24
C GLU A 228 -0.42 -5.69 21.02
N GLU A 229 -0.10 -4.41 21.25
CA GLU A 229 0.41 -3.53 20.20
C GLU A 229 1.90 -3.81 19.91
N LEU A 230 2.17 -4.45 18.78
CA LEU A 230 3.53 -4.59 18.25
C LEU A 230 4.09 -3.22 17.78
N PRO A 231 5.39 -2.92 17.95
CA PRO A 231 6.02 -1.65 17.56
C PRO A 231 6.30 -1.51 16.05
N LEU A 232 5.31 -1.83 15.22
CA LEU A 232 5.34 -1.81 13.76
C LEU A 232 5.51 -0.39 13.17
N GLY A 233 6.19 -0.30 12.02
CA GLY A 233 6.17 0.89 11.17
C GLY A 233 4.88 1.01 10.32
N ALA A 234 4.78 2.04 9.48
CA ALA A 234 3.63 2.24 8.61
C ALA A 234 3.49 1.10 7.58
N TYR A 235 4.58 0.71 6.90
CA TYR A 235 4.57 -0.40 5.94
C TYR A 235 4.04 -1.69 6.57
N ASP A 236 4.61 -2.12 7.71
CA ASP A 236 4.21 -3.36 8.35
C ASP A 236 2.75 -3.31 8.84
N THR A 237 2.30 -2.14 9.29
CA THR A 237 0.90 -1.90 9.69
C THR A 237 -0.06 -2.07 8.51
N LEU A 238 0.27 -1.51 7.34
CA LEU A 238 -0.53 -1.67 6.12
C LEU A 238 -0.45 -3.11 5.60
N PHE A 239 0.74 -3.70 5.59
CA PHE A 239 0.98 -5.04 5.07
C PHE A 239 0.24 -6.11 5.88
N LEU A 240 0.47 -6.16 7.20
CA LEU A 240 -0.27 -7.03 8.12
C LEU A 240 -1.75 -6.63 8.22
N GLY A 241 -2.07 -5.38 7.89
CA GLY A 241 -3.43 -4.83 7.88
C GLY A 241 -4.04 -4.63 9.27
N ARG A 242 -3.25 -4.53 10.34
CA ARG A 242 -3.75 -4.41 11.72
C ARG A 242 -2.89 -3.42 12.52
N GLY A 243 -3.52 -2.59 13.36
CA GLY A 243 -2.80 -1.64 14.21
C GLY A 243 -3.71 -0.79 15.09
N THR A 244 -3.12 0.15 15.84
CA THR A 244 -3.87 1.17 16.59
C THR A 244 -4.35 2.30 15.67
N ALA A 245 -5.18 3.22 16.18
CA ALA A 245 -5.59 4.40 15.42
C ALA A 245 -4.39 5.29 15.02
N LEU A 246 -3.35 5.35 15.86
CA LEU A 246 -2.08 6.02 15.55
C LEU A 246 -1.33 5.29 14.41
N ALA A 247 -1.27 3.95 14.45
CA ALA A 247 -0.67 3.16 13.39
C ALA A 247 -1.38 3.36 12.04
N ARG A 248 -2.74 3.36 12.04
CA ARG A 248 -3.55 3.70 10.86
C ARG A 248 -3.29 5.12 10.36
N ALA A 249 -3.19 6.10 11.26
CA ALA A 249 -2.87 7.48 10.89
C ALA A 249 -1.49 7.57 10.24
N SER A 250 -0.49 6.84 10.76
CA SER A 250 0.85 6.74 10.15
C SER A 250 0.79 6.24 8.69
N VAL A 251 0.02 5.18 8.43
CA VAL A 251 -0.23 4.68 7.05
C VAL A 251 -0.90 5.74 6.18
N PHE A 252 -1.90 6.45 6.70
CA PHE A 252 -2.58 7.53 5.99
C PHE A 252 -1.59 8.64 5.61
N PHE A 253 -0.76 9.11 6.55
CA PHE A 253 0.21 10.17 6.32
C PHE A 253 1.26 9.81 5.26
N GLU A 254 1.75 8.56 5.24
CA GLU A 254 2.69 8.11 4.20
C GLU A 254 2.06 8.16 2.79
N ILE A 255 0.80 7.73 2.64
CA ILE A 255 0.10 7.79 1.35
C ILE A 255 -0.17 9.27 0.97
N MET A 256 -0.57 10.12 1.93
CA MET A 256 -0.75 11.55 1.67
C MET A 256 0.55 12.25 1.24
N ARG A 257 1.68 11.85 1.82
CA ARG A 257 3.02 12.32 1.46
C ARG A 257 3.36 12.00 -0.01
N GLN A 258 3.03 10.81 -0.50
CA GLN A 258 3.19 10.45 -1.92
C GLN A 258 2.28 11.27 -2.85
N LEU A 259 1.04 11.56 -2.41
CA LEU A 259 0.13 12.45 -3.13
C LEU A 259 0.56 13.94 -3.14
N ARG A 260 1.61 14.30 -2.39
CA ARG A 260 2.11 15.66 -2.13
C ARG A 260 1.06 16.59 -1.50
N ILE A 261 0.15 16.04 -0.71
CA ILE A 261 -0.85 16.78 0.06
C ILE A 261 -0.40 16.76 1.52
N ASP A 262 -0.28 17.93 2.15
CA ASP A 262 0.22 18.02 3.52
C ASP A 262 -0.83 17.51 4.52
N ALA A 263 -0.42 16.58 5.36
CA ALA A 263 -1.26 16.01 6.42
C ALA A 263 -0.45 15.91 7.73
N PHE A 264 -1.11 16.19 8.84
CA PHE A 264 -0.48 16.32 10.15
C PHE A 264 -1.45 15.93 11.27
N VAL A 265 -0.92 15.68 12.47
CA VAL A 265 -1.75 15.46 13.67
C VAL A 265 -2.17 16.80 14.25
N LEU A 266 -3.43 16.92 14.65
CA LEU A 266 -3.97 18.04 15.41
C LEU A 266 -4.13 17.61 16.87
N ALA A 267 -3.39 18.22 17.80
CA ALA A 267 -3.48 17.93 19.24
C ALA A 267 -3.02 19.13 20.09
N GLU A 268 -3.48 19.24 21.35
CA GLU A 268 -2.95 20.25 22.29
C GLU A 268 -1.49 19.96 22.69
N LYS A 269 -1.16 18.66 22.80
CA LYS A 269 0.10 18.11 23.32
C LYS A 269 0.63 17.01 22.38
N PRO A 270 1.94 16.72 22.35
CA PRO A 270 2.49 15.59 21.60
C PRO A 270 1.80 14.26 21.95
N VAL A 271 1.41 13.49 20.93
CA VAL A 271 0.68 12.21 21.11
C VAL A 271 1.56 11.05 20.66
N ASP A 272 1.93 10.18 21.60
CA ASP A 272 2.73 8.96 21.38
C ASP A 272 2.05 7.67 21.89
N THR A 273 0.91 7.84 22.55
CA THR A 273 0.12 6.84 23.29
C THR A 273 -1.36 7.06 22.97
N LEU A 274 -2.23 6.15 23.42
CA LEU A 274 -3.68 6.22 23.22
C LEU A 274 -4.33 7.34 24.06
N GLY A 275 -3.98 8.60 23.75
CA GLY A 275 -4.73 9.78 24.21
C GLY A 275 -5.97 10.00 23.34
N GLU A 276 -7.06 10.42 23.97
CA GLU A 276 -8.37 10.52 23.31
C GLU A 276 -8.63 11.90 22.65
N GLU A 277 -7.67 12.83 22.69
CA GLU A 277 -7.86 14.24 22.28
C GLU A 277 -6.97 14.68 21.10
N TRP A 278 -7.04 13.97 19.97
CA TRP A 278 -6.37 14.37 18.72
C TRP A 278 -7.19 14.08 17.45
N LEU A 279 -6.90 14.80 16.37
CA LEU A 279 -7.50 14.62 15.04
C LEU A 279 -6.40 14.57 13.97
N ILE A 280 -6.78 14.27 12.74
CA ILE A 280 -5.95 14.48 11.55
C ILE A 280 -6.37 15.79 10.90
N GLY A 281 -5.41 16.66 10.61
CA GLY A 281 -5.55 17.81 9.73
C GLY A 281 -4.95 17.51 8.36
N VAL A 282 -5.63 17.93 7.29
CA VAL A 282 -5.14 17.80 5.90
C VAL A 282 -5.32 19.12 5.17
N LEU A 283 -4.25 19.66 4.58
CA LEU A 283 -4.26 20.93 3.89
C LEU A 283 -4.72 20.76 2.43
N VAL A 284 -5.88 21.31 2.10
CA VAL A 284 -6.45 21.34 0.75
C VAL A 284 -6.93 22.76 0.46
N ASP A 285 -6.52 23.34 -0.68
CA ASP A 285 -6.88 24.70 -1.10
C ASP A 285 -6.67 25.78 -0.02
N GLY A 286 -5.60 25.65 0.76
CA GLY A 286 -5.27 26.56 1.87
C GLY A 286 -6.12 26.38 3.13
N LYS A 287 -6.99 25.36 3.18
CA LYS A 287 -7.87 25.05 4.32
C LYS A 287 -7.50 23.71 4.95
N VAL A 288 -7.61 23.61 6.27
CA VAL A 288 -7.33 22.37 7.02
C VAL A 288 -8.61 21.56 7.15
N LEU A 289 -8.78 20.50 6.36
CA LEU A 289 -9.85 19.51 6.49
C LEU A 289 -9.60 18.59 7.70
N VAL A 290 -10.67 18.20 8.41
CA VAL A 290 -10.56 17.52 9.72
C VAL A 290 -11.14 16.10 9.70
N TYR A 291 -10.35 15.14 10.17
CA TYR A 291 -10.71 13.71 10.20
C TYR A 291 -10.47 13.08 11.59
N ASP A 292 -11.36 12.18 12.00
CA ASP A 292 -11.21 11.36 13.21
C ASP A 292 -10.80 9.92 12.82
N PRO A 293 -9.52 9.52 12.94
CA PRO A 293 -9.07 8.16 12.61
C PRO A 293 -9.42 7.09 13.67
N ILE A 294 -9.82 7.51 14.88
CA ILE A 294 -10.25 6.61 15.97
C ILE A 294 -11.65 6.09 15.65
N ILE A 295 -12.59 7.00 15.38
CA ILE A 295 -13.93 6.63 14.88
C ILE A 295 -13.83 6.11 13.44
N GLY A 296 -12.91 6.64 12.65
CA GLY A 296 -12.78 6.35 11.23
C GLY A 296 -13.78 7.11 10.36
N LEU A 297 -14.01 8.39 10.66
CA LEU A 297 -14.89 9.27 9.90
C LEU A 297 -14.25 10.64 9.69
N PRO A 298 -14.50 11.32 8.56
CA PRO A 298 -14.34 12.77 8.50
C PRO A 298 -15.27 13.45 9.51
N ILE A 299 -14.95 14.68 9.90
CA ILE A 299 -15.91 15.56 10.57
C ILE A 299 -16.75 16.23 9.47
N PRO A 300 -18.08 16.01 9.36
CA PRO A 300 -18.88 16.62 8.30
C PRO A 300 -19.44 17.98 8.75
N PRO A 301 -19.69 18.92 7.83
CA PRO A 301 -20.24 20.23 8.15
C PRO A 301 -21.75 20.13 8.44
N GLY A 302 -22.12 20.06 9.72
CA GLY A 302 -23.51 20.11 10.20
C GLY A 302 -24.43 18.97 9.76
N LYS A 303 -23.87 17.82 9.34
CA LYS A 303 -24.61 16.66 8.81
C LYS A 303 -24.35 15.41 9.63
N SER A 304 -25.30 14.47 9.63
CA SER A 304 -25.09 13.16 10.27
C SER A 304 -23.92 12.40 9.62
N PRO A 305 -23.09 11.67 10.39
CA PRO A 305 -21.97 10.91 9.83
C PRO A 305 -22.39 9.81 8.83
N SER A 306 -21.55 9.57 7.83
CA SER A 306 -21.78 8.60 6.76
C SER A 306 -20.53 7.79 6.44
N LEU A 307 -20.67 6.58 5.88
CA LEU A 307 -19.55 5.81 5.30
C LEU A 307 -19.29 6.18 3.83
N LEU A 308 -20.09 7.05 3.23
CA LEU A 308 -19.92 7.46 1.83
C LEU A 308 -18.61 8.25 1.66
N VAL A 309 -17.80 7.79 0.70
CA VAL A 309 -16.46 8.36 0.43
C VAL A 309 -16.55 9.84 0.05
N ASN A 310 -17.49 10.22 -0.81
CA ASN A 310 -17.58 11.59 -1.35
C ASN A 310 -18.43 12.53 -0.46
N GLN A 311 -18.40 12.34 0.86
CA GLN A 311 -19.08 13.24 1.80
C GLN A 311 -18.27 14.54 2.02
N PRO A 312 -18.93 15.70 2.21
CA PRO A 312 -18.25 16.93 2.59
C PRO A 312 -17.54 16.81 3.94
N VAL A 313 -16.38 17.45 4.05
CA VAL A 313 -15.55 17.47 5.26
C VAL A 313 -15.44 18.92 5.76
N ALA A 314 -15.64 19.11 7.05
CA ALA A 314 -15.50 20.39 7.71
C ALA A 314 -14.02 20.79 7.81
N THR A 315 -13.76 22.08 7.68
CA THR A 315 -12.46 22.67 7.96
C THR A 315 -12.30 22.95 9.45
N LEU A 316 -11.07 23.10 9.92
CA LEU A 316 -10.79 23.47 11.31
C LEU A 316 -11.45 24.80 11.69
N ALA A 317 -11.37 25.81 10.82
CA ALA A 317 -11.99 27.12 11.06
C ALA A 317 -13.53 27.04 11.14
N GLU A 318 -14.17 26.19 10.32
CA GLU A 318 -15.61 25.93 10.44
C GLU A 318 -15.94 25.17 11.73
N LEU A 319 -15.08 24.24 12.17
CA LEU A 319 -15.27 23.48 13.41
C LEU A 319 -15.04 24.33 14.68
N GLU A 320 -14.13 25.31 14.62
CA GLU A 320 -13.94 26.34 15.65
C GLU A 320 -15.16 27.27 15.74
N ALA A 321 -15.78 27.62 14.60
CA ALA A 321 -17.00 28.42 14.54
C ALA A 321 -18.27 27.64 14.92
N HIS A 322 -18.29 26.33 14.68
CA HIS A 322 -19.42 25.42 14.89
C HIS A 322 -19.05 24.19 15.73
N PRO A 323 -18.60 24.37 16.98
CA PRO A 323 -18.16 23.25 17.81
C PRO A 323 -19.30 22.30 18.19
N GLU A 324 -20.57 22.71 18.03
CA GLU A 324 -21.73 21.83 18.19
C GLU A 324 -21.74 20.65 17.19
N TRP A 325 -21.02 20.73 16.07
CA TRP A 325 -20.91 19.63 15.11
C TRP A 325 -20.22 18.39 15.71
N LEU A 326 -19.37 18.55 16.73
CA LEU A 326 -18.79 17.43 17.49
C LEU A 326 -19.85 16.55 18.16
N ALA A 327 -21.00 17.13 18.54
CA ALA A 327 -22.10 16.36 19.13
C ALA A 327 -22.67 15.32 18.16
N LEU A 328 -22.50 15.49 16.85
CA LEU A 328 -22.93 14.54 15.81
C LEU A 328 -22.10 13.26 15.79
N HIS A 329 -20.91 13.25 16.42
CA HIS A 329 -20.07 12.07 16.65
C HIS A 329 -20.18 11.51 18.07
N SER A 330 -21.09 12.04 18.90
CA SER A 330 -21.40 11.43 20.19
C SER A 330 -22.26 10.18 19.98
N PRO A 331 -21.80 8.96 20.30
CA PRO A 331 -22.57 7.74 20.04
C PRO A 331 -23.88 7.71 20.83
N ARG A 332 -23.94 8.35 22.02
CA ARG A 332 -25.10 8.40 22.90
C ARG A 332 -25.13 9.74 23.66
N LYS A 333 -26.29 10.16 24.15
CA LYS A 333 -26.43 11.42 24.92
C LYS A 333 -25.66 11.41 26.25
N ASP A 334 -25.47 10.24 26.84
CA ASP A 334 -24.68 10.02 28.08
C ASP A 334 -23.19 9.77 27.80
N GLN A 335 -22.78 9.75 26.53
CA GLN A 335 -21.41 9.52 26.10
C GLN A 335 -21.03 10.58 25.06
N PRO A 336 -20.66 11.80 25.53
CA PRO A 336 -20.29 12.89 24.64
C PRO A 336 -19.07 12.54 23.79
N TYR A 337 -18.86 13.31 22.73
CA TYR A 337 -17.66 13.21 21.92
C TYR A 337 -16.40 13.53 22.74
N ARG A 338 -15.29 12.87 22.38
CA ARG A 338 -14.02 12.85 23.12
C ARG A 338 -13.31 14.21 23.20
N LEU A 339 -13.52 15.08 22.22
CA LEU A 339 -13.00 16.45 22.23
C LEU A 339 -14.10 17.42 22.64
N SER A 340 -13.76 18.36 23.53
CA SER A 340 -14.61 19.49 23.85
C SER A 340 -14.40 20.65 22.87
N SER A 341 -15.34 21.60 22.85
CA SER A 341 -15.20 22.87 22.12
C SER A 341 -13.94 23.64 22.54
N GLU A 342 -13.57 23.57 23.83
CA GLU A 342 -12.36 24.20 24.36
C GLU A 342 -11.09 23.45 23.91
N SER A 343 -11.16 22.12 23.77
CA SER A 343 -10.06 21.29 23.27
C SER A 343 -9.76 21.61 21.79
N VAL A 344 -10.79 21.85 20.96
CA VAL A 344 -10.62 22.20 19.54
C VAL A 344 -9.82 23.50 19.36
N ALA A 345 -10.16 24.56 20.10
CA ALA A 345 -9.46 25.85 20.02
C ALA A 345 -7.99 25.81 20.50
N LYS A 346 -7.55 24.69 21.08
CA LYS A 346 -6.17 24.46 21.54
C LYS A 346 -5.37 23.51 20.64
N LEU A 347 -5.98 22.96 19.57
CA LEU A 347 -5.31 22.03 18.67
C LEU A 347 -4.18 22.72 17.90
N LYS A 348 -3.02 22.07 17.87
CA LYS A 348 -1.81 22.51 17.18
C LYS A 348 -1.34 21.43 16.23
N PRO A 349 -0.65 21.81 15.13
CA PRO A 349 -0.08 20.86 14.19
C PRO A 349 1.15 20.18 14.80
N LEU A 350 1.17 18.86 14.79
CA LEU A 350 2.36 18.03 15.00
C LEU A 350 2.75 17.44 13.64
N ILE A 351 3.97 17.75 13.21
CA ILE A 351 4.49 17.39 11.89
C ILE A 351 4.94 15.94 11.87
N VAL A 352 4.39 15.19 10.92
CA VAL A 352 4.75 13.80 10.66
C VAL A 352 6.04 13.80 9.86
N THR A 353 7.12 13.24 10.40
CA THR A 353 8.45 13.29 9.77
C THR A 353 9.41 12.25 10.37
N ASP A 354 10.41 11.86 9.58
CA ASP A 354 11.59 11.10 9.99
C ASP A 354 12.85 11.87 9.53
N PRO A 355 13.95 11.91 10.31
CA PRO A 355 15.20 12.56 9.91
C PRO A 355 15.70 12.18 8.51
N ARG A 356 15.49 10.93 8.08
CA ARG A 356 15.92 10.43 6.77
C ARG A 356 15.25 11.19 5.61
N TRP A 357 14.01 11.66 5.77
CA TRP A 357 13.29 12.38 4.72
C TRP A 357 13.94 13.73 4.37
N SER A 358 14.67 14.33 5.32
CA SER A 358 15.43 15.56 5.12
C SER A 358 16.94 15.34 5.01
N ALA A 359 17.39 14.08 4.93
CA ALA A 359 18.82 13.76 4.82
C ALA A 359 19.38 14.08 3.43
N ARG A 360 20.62 14.55 3.37
CA ARG A 360 21.29 15.01 2.13
C ARG A 360 21.24 13.99 0.99
N ARG A 361 21.47 12.72 1.32
CA ARG A 361 21.44 11.60 0.36
C ARG A 361 20.04 11.29 -0.18
N MET A 362 18.98 11.50 0.61
CA MET A 362 17.58 11.31 0.17
C MET A 362 17.11 12.46 -0.70
N LEU A 363 17.44 13.70 -0.32
CA LEU A 363 17.20 14.88 -1.17
C LEU A 363 17.89 14.71 -2.54
N PHE A 364 19.15 14.27 -2.53
CA PHE A 364 19.89 13.97 -3.77
C PHE A 364 19.28 12.80 -4.56
N LEU A 365 18.83 11.73 -3.90
CA LEU A 365 18.13 10.62 -4.56
C LEU A 365 16.86 11.12 -5.25
N GLN A 366 16.06 11.93 -4.58
CA GLN A 366 14.79 12.46 -5.07
C GLN A 366 14.92 13.17 -6.43
N GLU A 367 16.00 13.90 -6.65
CA GLU A 367 16.31 14.59 -7.92
C GLU A 367 16.57 13.63 -9.09
N SER A 368 17.01 12.39 -8.81
CA SER A 368 17.27 11.36 -9.82
C SER A 368 16.09 10.42 -10.08
N LEU A 369 15.04 10.50 -9.27
CA LEU A 369 13.84 9.68 -9.41
C LEU A 369 12.92 10.21 -10.51
N THR A 370 12.63 9.38 -11.51
CA THR A 370 11.83 9.75 -12.70
C THR A 370 10.95 8.58 -13.16
N GLY A 371 9.89 8.89 -13.92
CA GLY A 371 9.00 7.89 -14.52
C GLY A 371 8.38 6.95 -13.47
N ASN A 372 8.42 5.64 -13.72
CA ASN A 372 7.85 4.61 -12.84
C ASN A 372 8.59 4.46 -11.49
N ASN A 373 9.64 5.23 -11.25
CA ASN A 373 10.42 5.25 -10.01
C ASN A 373 10.31 6.63 -9.31
N SER A 374 9.30 7.46 -9.62
CA SER A 374 9.17 8.85 -9.15
C SER A 374 8.72 9.04 -7.70
N SER A 375 8.58 7.96 -6.94
CA SER A 375 8.07 7.94 -5.56
C SER A 375 8.80 8.96 -4.69
N LEU A 376 8.07 9.64 -3.81
CA LEU A 376 8.64 10.63 -2.91
C LEU A 376 9.47 9.91 -1.84
N VAL A 377 10.78 10.10 -1.82
CA VAL A 377 11.72 9.60 -0.81
C VAL A 377 12.24 10.71 0.10
N ALA A 378 12.09 11.98 -0.29
CA ALA A 378 12.52 13.12 0.50
C ALA A 378 11.41 14.17 0.68
N GLN A 379 11.39 14.81 1.84
CA GLN A 379 10.45 15.89 2.17
C GLN A 379 11.15 16.87 3.14
N PRO A 380 11.55 18.07 2.67
CA PRO A 380 12.07 19.12 3.54
C PRO A 380 11.00 19.61 4.53
N ILE A 381 11.34 19.69 5.82
CA ILE A 381 10.48 20.30 6.84
C ILE A 381 10.39 21.82 6.62
N PHE A 382 11.54 22.46 6.38
CA PHE A 382 11.65 23.89 6.10
C PHE A 382 12.12 24.11 4.67
N GLY A 383 11.64 25.19 4.08
CA GLY A 383 11.92 25.58 2.72
C GLY A 383 13.35 26.05 2.48
N SER A 384 13.71 26.05 1.21
CA SER A 384 14.88 26.72 0.65
C SER A 384 14.45 28.05 0.00
N GLU A 385 15.36 28.74 -0.66
CA GLU A 385 15.01 29.94 -1.44
C GLU A 385 14.06 29.57 -2.60
N GLY A 386 12.80 30.00 -2.49
CA GLY A 386 11.78 29.84 -3.54
C GLY A 386 10.77 28.71 -3.33
N GLU A 387 11.08 27.68 -2.52
CA GLU A 387 10.18 26.55 -2.26
C GLU A 387 9.88 26.41 -0.75
N PRO A 388 8.62 26.57 -0.30
CA PRO A 388 8.26 26.44 1.11
C PRO A 388 8.29 24.97 1.54
N GLY A 389 8.80 24.68 2.73
CA GLY A 389 8.80 23.34 3.33
C GLY A 389 7.43 22.94 3.90
N LEU A 390 7.34 21.71 4.41
CA LEU A 390 6.12 21.20 5.06
C LEU A 390 5.63 22.12 6.20
N TRP A 391 6.53 22.56 7.09
CA TRP A 391 6.16 23.46 8.19
C TRP A 391 5.73 24.84 7.68
N ASP A 392 6.39 25.38 6.66
CA ASP A 392 6.08 26.73 6.15
C ASP A 392 4.66 26.76 5.54
N ARG A 393 4.25 25.68 4.85
CA ARG A 393 2.89 25.55 4.31
C ARG A 393 1.85 25.32 5.41
N VAL A 394 2.14 24.43 6.38
CA VAL A 394 1.22 24.14 7.49
C VAL A 394 1.02 25.35 8.40
N SER A 395 2.09 26.02 8.84
CA SER A 395 2.02 27.20 9.72
C SER A 395 1.35 28.41 9.08
N ALA A 396 1.38 28.52 7.73
CA ALA A 396 0.66 29.55 6.99
C ALA A 396 -0.85 29.25 6.84
N SER A 397 -1.30 27.99 7.02
CA SER A 397 -2.69 27.58 6.80
C SER A 397 -3.67 28.00 7.91
N HIS A 398 -3.18 28.44 9.07
CA HIS A 398 -4.01 28.93 10.17
C HIS A 398 -3.31 30.09 10.88
N SER A 399 -4.05 31.17 11.14
CA SER A 399 -3.48 32.40 11.70
C SER A 399 -2.86 32.22 13.09
N GLY A 400 -3.36 31.26 13.87
CA GLY A 400 -2.84 30.94 15.20
C GLY A 400 -1.54 30.13 15.22
N TRP A 401 -1.06 29.65 14.06
CA TRP A 401 0.09 28.71 14.00
C TRP A 401 1.40 29.33 13.49
N LYS A 402 1.35 30.49 12.84
CA LYS A 402 2.53 31.14 12.25
C LYS A 402 3.67 31.40 13.25
N GLU A 403 3.31 31.77 14.48
CA GLU A 403 4.26 32.08 15.57
C GLU A 403 4.51 30.88 16.51
N LEU A 404 3.95 29.69 16.22
CA LEU A 404 4.22 28.49 17.01
C LEU A 404 5.59 27.89 16.67
N PRO A 405 6.28 27.27 17.64
CA PRO A 405 7.42 26.42 17.32
C PRO A 405 6.93 25.18 16.55
N PRO A 406 7.64 24.74 15.51
CA PRO A 406 7.38 23.45 14.86
C PRO A 406 7.60 22.32 15.86
N LEU A 407 6.66 21.37 15.93
CA LEU A 407 6.75 20.18 16.77
C LEU A 407 6.63 18.92 15.90
N ALA A 408 7.51 17.95 16.11
CA ALA A 408 7.37 16.63 15.52
C ALA A 408 6.22 15.85 16.18
N TRP A 409 5.51 15.03 15.42
CA TRP A 409 4.68 13.96 15.98
C TRP A 409 5.61 12.83 16.45
N PRO A 410 5.70 12.54 17.77
CA PRO A 410 6.71 11.62 18.30
C PRO A 410 6.45 10.14 17.97
N TYR A 411 5.27 9.78 17.44
CA TYR A 411 4.90 8.39 17.25
C TYR A 411 5.89 7.61 16.37
N PRO A 412 6.26 8.01 15.13
CA PRO A 412 7.11 7.20 14.26
C PRO A 412 8.48 6.88 14.86
N GLU A 413 9.16 7.88 15.42
CA GLU A 413 10.45 7.71 16.11
C GLU A 413 10.31 6.81 17.35
N ASN A 414 9.26 6.99 18.15
CA ASN A 414 8.98 6.10 19.29
C ASN A 414 8.72 4.64 18.86
N ARG A 415 8.26 4.38 17.63
CA ARG A 415 8.17 3.01 17.07
C ARG A 415 9.54 2.44 16.78
N LEU A 416 10.43 3.18 16.11
CA LEU A 416 11.80 2.75 15.86
C LEU A 416 12.55 2.44 17.17
N GLN A 417 12.39 3.29 18.19
CA GLN A 417 12.99 3.07 19.50
C GLN A 417 12.41 1.87 20.26
N LYS A 418 11.08 1.64 20.19
CA LYS A 418 10.44 0.43 20.77
C LYS A 418 10.83 -0.83 20.02
N MET A 419 10.96 -0.77 18.69
CA MET A 419 11.42 -1.87 17.84
C MET A 419 12.85 -2.31 18.20
N GLY A 420 13.76 -1.36 18.44
CA GLY A 420 15.11 -1.64 18.97
C GLY A 420 15.16 -2.18 20.41
N LYS A 421 14.02 -2.18 21.12
CA LYS A 421 13.88 -2.61 22.53
C LYS A 421 12.80 -3.69 22.71
N MET A 422 12.44 -4.43 21.66
CA MET A 422 11.41 -5.48 21.73
C MET A 422 11.75 -6.55 22.78
N THR A 423 10.73 -6.96 23.54
CA THR A 423 10.82 -8.12 24.44
C THR A 423 10.85 -9.42 23.61
N PRO A 424 11.33 -10.55 24.17
CA PRO A 424 11.24 -11.85 23.49
C PRO A 424 9.79 -12.22 23.10
N THR A 425 8.82 -11.87 23.95
CA THR A 425 7.38 -12.07 23.67
C THR A 425 6.92 -11.25 22.46
N MET A 426 7.26 -9.96 22.41
CA MET A 426 6.94 -9.09 21.26
C MET A 426 7.61 -9.59 19.97
N ALA A 427 8.87 -10.04 20.04
CA ALA A 427 9.58 -10.59 18.89
C ALA A 427 8.94 -11.90 18.39
N GLN A 428 8.46 -12.76 19.30
CA GLN A 428 7.71 -13.97 18.94
C GLN A 428 6.35 -13.62 18.31
N LEU A 429 5.57 -12.72 18.93
CA LEU A 429 4.28 -12.26 18.40
C LEU A 429 4.42 -11.60 17.02
N LEU A 430 5.49 -10.83 16.81
CA LEU A 430 5.84 -10.27 15.50
C LEU A 430 6.10 -11.38 14.47
N GLN A 431 6.93 -12.36 14.80
CA GLN A 431 7.18 -13.51 13.91
C GLN A 431 5.88 -14.28 13.61
N GLU A 432 5.06 -14.57 14.63
CA GLU A 432 3.79 -15.27 14.46
C GLU A 432 2.77 -14.48 13.61
N SER A 433 2.83 -13.15 13.65
CA SER A 433 1.99 -12.27 12.81
C SER A 433 2.35 -12.33 11.33
N PHE A 434 3.64 -12.51 11.00
CA PHE A 434 4.11 -12.63 9.61
C PHE A 434 4.03 -14.05 9.04
N ARG A 435 4.05 -15.11 9.87
CA ARG A 435 3.99 -16.52 9.42
C ARG A 435 2.88 -16.86 8.41
N PRO A 436 1.64 -16.33 8.47
CA PRO A 436 0.61 -16.62 7.47
C PRO A 436 1.01 -16.21 6.04
N PHE A 437 1.87 -15.20 5.89
CA PHE A 437 2.34 -14.70 4.59
C PHE A 437 3.38 -15.63 3.93
N GLU A 438 4.00 -16.53 4.70
CA GLU A 438 4.87 -17.59 4.19
C GLU A 438 4.10 -18.64 3.36
N ALA A 439 2.77 -18.74 3.52
CA ALA A 439 1.94 -19.77 2.93
C ALA A 439 1.91 -19.75 1.38
N PRO A 440 1.75 -20.92 0.72
CA PRO A 440 1.76 -22.26 1.30
C PRO A 440 3.18 -22.70 1.71
N VAL A 441 3.23 -23.71 2.56
CA VAL A 441 4.44 -24.48 2.87
C VAL A 441 4.30 -25.82 2.15
N GLU A 442 5.32 -26.24 1.41
CA GLU A 442 5.27 -27.49 0.65
C GLU A 442 5.46 -28.73 1.54
N MET A 443 4.95 -29.88 1.09
CA MET A 443 5.36 -31.19 1.62
C MET A 443 6.37 -31.81 0.64
N GLY A 444 7.61 -31.92 1.07
CA GLY A 444 8.60 -32.74 0.40
C GLY A 444 8.48 -34.21 0.78
N VAL A 445 9.17 -35.06 0.03
CA VAL A 445 9.49 -36.43 0.43
C VAL A 445 11.01 -36.50 0.53
N ASP A 446 11.54 -36.87 1.70
CA ASP A 446 12.97 -37.09 1.87
C ASP A 446 13.39 -38.26 0.95
N PRO A 447 14.34 -38.05 0.01
CA PRO A 447 14.71 -39.08 -0.96
C PRO A 447 15.38 -40.31 -0.32
N LYS A 448 15.96 -40.18 0.89
CA LYS A 448 16.62 -41.28 1.62
C LYS A 448 15.61 -42.11 2.40
N THR A 449 14.77 -41.46 3.21
CA THR A 449 13.84 -42.15 4.13
C THR A 449 12.47 -42.42 3.52
N ARG A 450 12.13 -41.76 2.40
CA ARG A 450 10.78 -41.68 1.80
C ARG A 450 9.71 -41.11 2.75
N GLN A 451 10.12 -40.48 3.85
CA GLN A 451 9.20 -39.85 4.78
C GLN A 451 8.77 -38.47 4.26
N LYS A 452 7.55 -38.07 4.59
CA LYS A 452 7.06 -36.71 4.32
C LYS A 452 7.81 -35.73 5.23
N VAL A 453 8.45 -34.73 4.63
CA VAL A 453 9.16 -33.66 5.33
C VAL A 453 8.55 -32.32 4.94
N LEU A 454 8.70 -31.30 5.78
CA LEU A 454 8.33 -29.94 5.43
C LEU A 454 9.33 -29.40 4.40
N GLY A 455 8.81 -28.95 3.27
CA GLY A 455 9.56 -28.23 2.23
C GLY A 455 9.65 -26.74 2.54
N SER A 456 10.02 -25.96 1.53
CA SER A 456 10.10 -24.51 1.60
C SER A 456 8.73 -23.82 1.71
N SER A 457 8.72 -22.68 2.41
CA SER A 457 7.67 -21.66 2.30
C SER A 457 7.73 -21.00 0.92
N LEU A 458 6.59 -20.86 0.23
CA LEU A 458 6.53 -20.27 -1.11
C LEU A 458 6.24 -18.77 -1.13
N PHE A 459 5.91 -18.16 0.02
CA PHE A 459 5.60 -16.73 0.16
C PHE A 459 4.52 -16.22 -0.82
N ARG A 460 3.61 -17.10 -1.26
CA ARG A 460 2.54 -16.71 -2.20
C ARG A 460 1.57 -15.75 -1.53
N GLN A 461 1.19 -16.01 -0.29
CA GLN A 461 0.33 -15.09 0.47
C GLN A 461 0.98 -13.71 0.67
N PHE A 462 2.31 -13.63 0.82
CA PHE A 462 3.05 -12.37 0.80
C PHE A 462 2.89 -11.63 -0.55
N ARG A 463 3.26 -12.27 -1.66
CA ARG A 463 3.16 -11.68 -3.01
C ARG A 463 1.73 -11.28 -3.36
N ASN A 464 0.72 -12.06 -2.96
CA ASN A 464 -0.70 -11.74 -3.13
C ASN A 464 -1.10 -10.46 -2.38
N ARG A 465 -0.55 -10.23 -1.18
CA ARG A 465 -0.80 -9.00 -0.41
C ARG A 465 -0.15 -7.78 -1.05
N ILE A 466 1.04 -7.92 -1.64
CA ILE A 466 1.63 -6.85 -2.46
C ILE A 466 0.74 -6.56 -3.67
N LEU A 467 0.36 -7.57 -4.46
CA LEU A 467 -0.56 -7.38 -5.61
C LEU A 467 -1.86 -6.66 -5.22
N GLN A 468 -2.47 -6.99 -4.09
CA GLN A 468 -3.62 -6.24 -3.60
C GLN A 468 -3.27 -4.79 -3.29
N LEU A 469 -2.20 -4.55 -2.53
CA LEU A 469 -1.83 -3.21 -2.06
C LEU A 469 -1.33 -2.31 -3.20
N SER A 470 -0.78 -2.85 -4.28
CA SER A 470 -0.41 -2.10 -5.49
C SER A 470 -1.59 -1.86 -6.44
N GLY A 471 -2.79 -2.38 -6.14
CA GLY A 471 -4.01 -2.16 -6.94
C GLY A 471 -4.30 -3.22 -8.02
N ASP A 472 -3.49 -4.29 -8.09
CA ASP A 472 -3.61 -5.41 -9.05
C ASP A 472 -4.72 -6.41 -8.64
N TYR A 473 -5.91 -5.89 -8.31
CA TYR A 473 -6.98 -6.63 -7.64
C TYR A 473 -7.42 -7.89 -8.37
N SER A 474 -7.54 -7.86 -9.70
CA SER A 474 -7.90 -9.05 -10.48
C SER A 474 -6.89 -10.19 -10.33
N GLN A 475 -5.60 -9.87 -10.24
CA GLN A 475 -4.54 -10.87 -10.01
C GLN A 475 -4.57 -11.36 -8.56
N ALA A 476 -4.66 -10.43 -7.60
CA ALA A 476 -4.73 -10.73 -6.17
C ALA A 476 -5.92 -11.65 -5.83
N ILE A 477 -7.13 -11.35 -6.34
CA ILE A 477 -8.35 -12.16 -6.15
C ILE A 477 -8.12 -13.59 -6.65
N SER A 478 -7.60 -13.76 -7.87
CA SER A 478 -7.31 -15.08 -8.44
C SER A 478 -6.30 -15.85 -7.59
N ALA A 479 -5.21 -15.19 -7.20
CA ALA A 479 -4.14 -15.82 -6.43
C ALA A 479 -4.59 -16.19 -5.00
N TYR A 480 -5.41 -15.37 -4.34
CA TYR A 480 -5.99 -15.67 -3.03
C TYR A 480 -6.92 -16.89 -3.04
N MET A 481 -7.57 -17.24 -4.17
CA MET A 481 -8.35 -18.48 -4.25
C MET A 481 -7.51 -19.72 -3.93
N THR A 482 -6.25 -19.74 -4.37
CA THR A 482 -5.33 -20.86 -4.11
C THR A 482 -4.97 -20.98 -2.62
N ILE A 483 -4.85 -19.85 -1.91
CA ILE A 483 -4.58 -19.83 -0.46
C ILE A 483 -5.83 -20.22 0.34
N ARG A 484 -7.03 -19.76 -0.07
CA ARG A 484 -8.30 -20.17 0.54
C ARG A 484 -8.48 -21.70 0.53
N GLN A 485 -8.09 -22.36 -0.56
CA GLN A 485 -8.19 -23.82 -0.73
C GLN A 485 -7.35 -24.61 0.28
N LEU A 486 -6.27 -24.04 0.83
CA LEU A 486 -5.45 -24.72 1.84
C LEU A 486 -6.24 -25.12 3.10
N SER A 487 -7.29 -24.34 3.45
CA SER A 487 -8.17 -24.66 4.58
C SER A 487 -8.96 -25.96 4.44
N ALA A 488 -9.08 -26.51 3.22
CA ALA A 488 -9.73 -27.79 2.97
C ALA A 488 -8.78 -28.99 3.09
N ILE A 489 -7.47 -28.76 3.25
CA ILE A 489 -6.45 -29.82 3.29
C ILE A 489 -6.15 -30.19 4.75
N THR A 490 -6.86 -31.20 5.26
CA THR A 490 -6.73 -31.68 6.65
C THR A 490 -6.07 -33.06 6.74
N GLY A 491 -5.24 -33.29 7.75
CA GLY A 491 -4.53 -34.55 7.99
C GLY A 491 -3.29 -34.79 7.11
N VAL A 492 -2.89 -33.79 6.31
CA VAL A 492 -1.74 -33.88 5.40
C VAL A 492 -0.48 -33.26 6.00
N TYR A 493 -0.65 -32.23 6.83
CA TYR A 493 0.42 -31.43 7.40
C TYR A 493 0.52 -31.62 8.92
N PRO A 494 1.66 -31.31 9.55
CA PRO A 494 1.74 -31.19 11.00
C PRO A 494 0.79 -30.08 11.52
N PRO A 495 0.15 -30.24 12.70
CA PRO A 495 -0.84 -29.28 13.20
C PRO A 495 -0.43 -27.80 13.25
N PRO A 496 0.85 -27.42 13.52
CA PRO A 496 1.28 -26.02 13.44
C PRO A 496 1.18 -25.43 12.01
N ILE A 497 1.39 -26.25 10.98
CA ILE A 497 1.33 -25.85 9.57
C ILE A 497 -0.12 -25.82 9.08
N GLU A 498 -0.96 -26.78 9.50
CA GLU A 498 -2.42 -26.71 9.27
C GLU A 498 -3.00 -25.43 9.88
N ARG A 499 -2.60 -25.08 11.11
CA ARG A 499 -3.00 -23.82 11.75
C ARG A 499 -2.52 -22.60 10.96
N LEU A 500 -1.28 -22.59 10.46
CA LEU A 500 -0.75 -21.53 9.61
C LEU A 500 -1.58 -21.38 8.32
N HIS A 501 -1.92 -22.48 7.66
CA HIS A 501 -2.73 -22.49 6.43
C HIS A 501 -4.18 -22.06 6.67
N LEU A 502 -4.80 -22.47 7.77
CA LEU A 502 -6.14 -22.00 8.17
C LEU A 502 -6.17 -20.48 8.40
N ILE A 503 -5.14 -19.95 9.05
CA ILE A 503 -4.97 -18.52 9.33
C ILE A 503 -4.71 -17.74 8.02
N ALA A 504 -3.87 -18.26 7.12
CA ALA A 504 -3.64 -17.65 5.80
C ALA A 504 -4.89 -17.70 4.90
N ALA A 505 -5.69 -18.76 4.97
CA ALA A 505 -6.95 -18.90 4.24
C ALA A 505 -8.04 -17.94 4.75
N GLU A 506 -8.05 -17.64 6.06
CA GLU A 506 -8.89 -16.60 6.64
C GLU A 506 -8.53 -15.21 6.09
N ASP A 507 -7.23 -14.88 6.06
CA ASP A 507 -6.73 -13.61 5.50
C ASP A 507 -7.07 -13.50 4.01
N ALA A 508 -6.79 -14.55 3.24
CA ALA A 508 -7.09 -14.60 1.82
C ALA A 508 -8.59 -14.42 1.52
N LEU A 509 -9.50 -14.90 2.39
CA LEU A 509 -10.94 -14.63 2.23
C LEU A 509 -11.27 -13.15 2.45
N PHE A 510 -10.81 -12.56 3.56
CA PHE A 510 -11.06 -11.14 3.86
C PHE A 510 -10.47 -10.22 2.78
N PHE A 511 -9.20 -10.43 2.42
CA PHE A 511 -8.51 -9.64 1.42
C PHE A 511 -9.07 -9.82 0.01
N SER A 512 -9.57 -11.00 -0.36
CA SER A 512 -10.34 -11.17 -1.61
C SER A 512 -11.60 -10.30 -1.63
N ALA A 513 -12.30 -10.20 -0.49
CA ALA A 513 -13.52 -9.43 -0.36
C ALA A 513 -13.27 -7.91 -0.42
N ILE A 514 -12.19 -7.42 0.20
CA ILE A 514 -11.75 -6.03 0.06
C ILE A 514 -11.32 -5.74 -1.37
N SER A 515 -10.47 -6.58 -1.98
CA SER A 515 -10.04 -6.43 -3.38
C SER A 515 -11.24 -6.30 -4.33
N LYS A 516 -12.30 -7.10 -4.10
CA LYS A 516 -13.56 -7.02 -4.86
C LYS A 516 -14.31 -5.70 -4.71
N ILE A 517 -14.30 -5.10 -3.52
CA ILE A 517 -14.93 -3.78 -3.27
C ILE A 517 -14.15 -2.66 -3.99
N GLU A 518 -12.81 -2.69 -3.92
CA GLU A 518 -11.97 -1.66 -4.55
C GLU A 518 -11.95 -1.79 -6.09
N ASP A 519 -12.04 -3.01 -6.62
CA ASP A 519 -12.24 -3.32 -8.07
C ASP A 519 -13.65 -2.92 -8.59
N GLY A 520 -14.53 -2.42 -7.71
CA GLY A 520 -15.89 -1.99 -8.06
C GLY A 520 -16.94 -3.10 -8.10
N ASP A 521 -16.57 -4.36 -7.93
CA ASP A 521 -17.50 -5.49 -7.75
C ASP A 521 -18.03 -5.53 -6.29
N ILE A 522 -18.77 -4.48 -5.93
CA ILE A 522 -19.36 -4.29 -4.59
C ILE A 522 -20.22 -5.51 -4.21
N LYS A 523 -20.96 -6.09 -5.16
CA LYS A 523 -21.82 -7.26 -4.94
C LYS A 523 -21.01 -8.51 -4.61
N GLY A 524 -19.94 -8.80 -5.36
CA GLY A 524 -19.02 -9.89 -5.07
C GLY A 524 -18.31 -9.70 -3.73
N GLY A 525 -17.90 -8.47 -3.41
CA GLY A 525 -17.31 -8.11 -2.12
C GLY A 525 -18.26 -8.35 -0.94
N VAL A 526 -19.50 -7.85 -1.02
CA VAL A 526 -20.55 -8.07 -0.01
C VAL A 526 -20.86 -9.56 0.19
N ALA A 527 -20.89 -10.36 -0.88
CA ALA A 527 -21.08 -11.81 -0.78
C ALA A 527 -19.93 -12.49 -0.01
N LEU A 528 -18.68 -12.14 -0.31
CA LEU A 528 -17.50 -12.71 0.39
C LEU A 528 -17.37 -12.21 1.84
N LEU A 529 -17.74 -10.96 2.15
CA LEU A 529 -17.81 -10.48 3.53
C LEU A 529 -18.91 -11.18 4.33
N THR A 530 -20.04 -11.49 3.70
CA THR A 530 -21.11 -12.30 4.29
C THR A 530 -20.65 -13.74 4.55
N GLU A 531 -19.94 -14.36 3.60
CA GLU A 531 -19.27 -15.65 3.78
C GLU A 531 -18.30 -15.60 4.98
N TYR A 532 -17.45 -14.57 5.05
CA TYR A 532 -16.47 -14.38 6.11
C TYR A 532 -17.13 -14.28 7.50
N ILE A 533 -18.13 -13.40 7.67
CA ILE A 533 -18.80 -13.18 8.96
C ILE A 533 -19.52 -14.45 9.43
N ASN A 534 -20.12 -15.21 8.51
CA ASN A 534 -20.78 -16.47 8.83
C ASN A 534 -19.78 -17.56 9.20
N ARG A 535 -18.67 -17.71 8.47
CA ARG A 535 -17.62 -18.71 8.74
C ARG A 535 -16.86 -18.43 10.05
N TYR A 536 -16.54 -17.17 10.32
CA TYR A 536 -15.69 -16.76 11.45
C TYR A 536 -16.46 -16.06 12.58
N ARG A 537 -17.71 -16.49 12.81
CA ARG A 537 -18.71 -15.85 13.69
C ARG A 537 -18.27 -15.60 15.15
N THR A 538 -17.29 -16.32 15.69
CA THR A 538 -16.85 -16.17 17.09
C THR A 538 -15.44 -15.62 17.25
N ARG A 539 -14.52 -15.87 16.31
CA ARG A 539 -13.07 -15.63 16.49
C ARG A 539 -12.33 -15.13 15.24
N GLY A 540 -13.04 -14.60 14.24
CA GLY A 540 -12.40 -14.00 13.06
C GLY A 540 -11.59 -12.75 13.39
N ARG A 541 -10.33 -12.70 12.98
CA ARG A 541 -9.40 -11.57 13.21
C ARG A 541 -9.83 -10.29 12.50
N TRP A 542 -10.61 -10.42 11.42
CA TRP A 542 -11.13 -9.33 10.61
C TRP A 542 -12.60 -9.02 10.90
N ARG A 543 -13.26 -9.75 11.81
CA ARG A 543 -14.72 -9.73 12.00
C ARG A 543 -15.30 -8.33 12.18
N SER A 544 -14.61 -7.47 12.93
CA SER A 544 -15.08 -6.11 13.23
C SER A 544 -14.99 -5.17 12.01
N VAL A 545 -13.86 -5.16 11.29
CA VAL A 545 -13.68 -4.38 10.06
C VAL A 545 -14.47 -4.96 8.88
N ALA A 546 -14.60 -6.27 8.78
CA ALA A 546 -15.41 -6.97 7.78
C ALA A 546 -16.90 -6.58 7.90
N ARG A 547 -17.42 -6.42 9.12
CA ARG A 547 -18.78 -5.90 9.34
C ARG A 547 -18.92 -4.43 8.90
N VAL A 548 -17.93 -3.57 9.16
CA VAL A 548 -17.95 -2.17 8.69
C VAL A 548 -17.91 -2.10 7.15
N ALA A 549 -17.03 -2.87 6.52
CA ALA A 549 -16.94 -2.97 5.05
C ALA A 549 -18.21 -3.58 4.42
N LEU A 550 -18.86 -4.53 5.11
CA LEU A 550 -20.14 -5.11 4.68
C LEU A 550 -21.26 -4.06 4.69
N VAL A 551 -21.33 -3.26 5.75
CA VAL A 551 -22.28 -2.14 5.85
C VAL A 551 -22.02 -1.11 4.75
N ASP A 552 -20.78 -0.67 4.54
CA ASP A 552 -20.42 0.25 3.44
C ASP A 552 -20.85 -0.31 2.07
N GLY A 553 -20.53 -1.58 1.77
CA GLY A 553 -20.94 -2.24 0.54
C GLY A 553 -22.46 -2.36 0.37
N MET A 554 -23.19 -2.70 1.43
CA MET A 554 -24.65 -2.74 1.43
C MET A 554 -25.28 -1.36 1.19
N LEU A 555 -24.76 -0.31 1.84
CA LEU A 555 -25.22 1.06 1.63
C LEU A 555 -24.95 1.55 0.20
N LYS A 556 -23.80 1.20 -0.39
CA LYS A 556 -23.49 1.47 -1.80
C LYS A 556 -24.42 0.77 -2.79
N MET A 557 -24.97 -0.39 -2.42
CA MET A 557 -26.02 -1.09 -3.20
C MET A 557 -27.45 -0.63 -2.89
N GLY A 558 -27.65 0.29 -1.94
CA GLY A 558 -28.98 0.70 -1.47
C GLY A 558 -29.67 -0.30 -0.53
N ASP A 559 -29.00 -1.36 -0.10
CA ASP A 559 -29.55 -2.36 0.84
C ASP A 559 -29.51 -1.86 2.29
N LEU A 560 -30.39 -0.92 2.60
CA LEU A 560 -30.55 -0.34 3.95
C LEU A 560 -30.95 -1.40 4.99
N LYS A 561 -31.64 -2.48 4.57
CA LYS A 561 -32.10 -3.55 5.45
C LYS A 561 -30.96 -4.50 5.81
N GLY A 562 -30.18 -4.93 4.84
CA GLY A 562 -28.95 -5.69 5.06
C GLY A 562 -27.95 -4.91 5.91
N ALA A 563 -27.73 -3.63 5.60
CA ALA A 563 -26.85 -2.75 6.37
C ALA A 563 -27.25 -2.70 7.86
N ARG A 564 -28.55 -2.54 8.16
CA ARG A 564 -29.05 -2.62 9.55
C ARG A 564 -28.81 -3.96 10.22
N ASN A 565 -29.18 -5.05 9.55
CA ASN A 565 -28.98 -6.40 10.08
C ASN A 565 -27.50 -6.68 10.37
N ALA A 566 -26.59 -6.15 9.56
CA ALA A 566 -25.15 -6.23 9.79
C ALA A 566 -24.69 -5.37 10.98
N LEU A 567 -25.23 -4.16 11.17
CA LEU A 567 -24.95 -3.30 12.34
C LEU A 567 -25.46 -3.90 13.65
N ASP A 568 -26.54 -4.69 13.61
CA ASP A 568 -27.10 -5.42 14.77
C ASP A 568 -26.29 -6.66 15.18
N LEU A 569 -25.25 -7.03 14.42
CA LEU A 569 -24.34 -8.12 14.79
C LEU A 569 -23.49 -7.74 16.01
N SER A 570 -23.83 -8.36 17.15
CA SER A 570 -23.01 -8.32 18.35
C SER A 570 -21.61 -8.90 18.09
N ILE A 571 -20.60 -8.12 18.49
CA ILE A 571 -19.18 -8.46 18.50
C ILE A 571 -18.66 -8.07 19.89
N SER A 572 -18.03 -9.02 20.58
CA SER A 572 -17.34 -8.74 21.85
C SER A 572 -16.03 -8.00 21.56
N GLN A 573 -15.70 -7.00 22.39
CA GLN A 573 -14.50 -6.17 22.24
C GLN A 573 -14.33 -5.57 20.83
N ASP A 574 -15.40 -4.94 20.36
CA ASP A 574 -15.51 -4.31 19.05
C ASP A 574 -14.89 -2.90 19.02
N PRO A 575 -13.70 -2.71 18.40
CA PRO A 575 -13.07 -1.39 18.36
C PRO A 575 -13.80 -0.39 17.44
N TYR A 576 -14.79 -0.84 16.67
CA TYR A 576 -15.64 0.02 15.83
C TYR A 576 -17.01 0.31 16.45
N ARG A 577 -17.21 0.00 17.74
CA ARG A 577 -18.51 0.16 18.42
C ARG A 577 -19.09 1.57 18.25
N THR A 578 -18.27 2.62 18.42
CA THR A 578 -18.68 4.03 18.24
C THR A 578 -19.13 4.29 16.81
N LEU A 579 -18.34 3.88 15.81
CA LEU A 579 -18.68 4.00 14.38
C LEU A 579 -20.01 3.32 14.06
N VAL A 580 -20.19 2.08 14.51
CA VAL A 580 -21.41 1.30 14.27
C VAL A 580 -22.64 1.94 14.88
N ILE A 581 -22.53 2.51 16.09
CA ILE A 581 -23.64 3.25 16.71
C ILE A 581 -23.96 4.51 15.90
N LEU A 582 -22.95 5.30 15.49
CA LEU A 582 -23.15 6.52 14.72
C LEU A 582 -23.82 6.25 13.36
N ILE A 583 -23.34 5.26 12.61
CA ILE A 583 -23.93 4.87 11.32
C ILE A 583 -25.34 4.30 11.53
N LYS A 584 -25.57 3.47 12.56
CA LYS A 584 -26.93 2.97 12.86
C LYS A 584 -27.91 4.11 13.18
N ASN A 585 -27.45 5.15 13.88
CA ASN A 585 -28.25 6.32 14.22
C ASN A 585 -28.51 7.24 13.01
N SER A 586 -27.66 7.24 11.98
CA SER A 586 -27.85 8.07 10.78
C SER A 586 -28.70 7.43 9.67
N LEU A 587 -29.05 6.14 9.77
CA LEU A 587 -29.92 5.47 8.80
C LEU A 587 -31.41 5.82 9.02
N PRO A 588 -32.17 6.21 7.97
CA PRO A 588 -33.59 6.61 8.06
C PRO A 588 -34.45 5.42 8.50
N ALA A 589 -35.44 5.61 9.37
CA ALA A 589 -36.16 4.51 10.05
C ALA A 589 -36.72 3.47 9.06
N ALA A 590 -36.77 2.19 9.43
CA ALA A 590 -37.14 1.11 8.50
C ALA A 590 -38.49 1.38 7.80
N ASN A 591 -39.47 1.86 8.58
CA ASN A 591 -40.81 2.21 8.10
C ASN A 591 -40.83 3.40 7.12
N GLU A 592 -39.82 4.29 7.14
CA GLU A 592 -39.70 5.40 6.19
C GLU A 592 -39.03 4.98 4.87
N ALA A 593 -38.14 3.98 4.92
CA ALA A 593 -37.49 3.44 3.73
C ALA A 593 -38.51 2.70 2.83
N ASP A 594 -39.34 1.84 3.43
CA ASP A 594 -40.40 1.12 2.71
C ASP A 594 -41.49 2.08 2.17
N ALA A 595 -41.71 3.23 2.81
CA ALA A 595 -42.67 4.26 2.36
C ALA A 595 -42.15 5.18 1.25
N LYS A 596 -40.83 5.19 0.98
CA LYS A 596 -40.20 6.01 -0.09
C LYS A 596 -39.66 5.20 -1.26
N ALA A 597 -39.77 3.87 -1.24
CA ALA A 597 -39.51 3.05 -2.41
C ALA A 597 -40.47 3.49 -3.55
N PRO A 598 -39.97 3.90 -4.73
CA PRO A 598 -40.83 4.37 -5.79
C PRO A 598 -41.70 3.23 -6.32
N ALA A 599 -43.01 3.35 -6.15
CA ALA A 599 -44.00 2.51 -6.83
C ALA A 599 -44.04 2.88 -8.32
N GLY A 600 -42.97 2.56 -9.05
CA GLY A 600 -42.68 3.21 -10.33
C GLY A 600 -41.49 2.71 -11.13
N GLU A 601 -40.99 1.48 -10.92
CA GLU A 601 -40.31 0.77 -12.02
C GLU A 601 -41.33 -0.12 -12.74
N SER A 602 -41.84 0.40 -13.85
CA SER A 602 -42.59 -0.39 -14.82
C SER A 602 -41.73 -1.55 -15.31
N GLN A 603 -42.27 -2.78 -15.20
CA GLN A 603 -41.68 -3.96 -15.82
C GLN A 603 -41.32 -3.66 -17.28
N PRO A 604 -40.09 -3.97 -17.77
CA PRO A 604 -39.79 -3.88 -19.18
C PRO A 604 -40.75 -4.79 -19.94
N ALA A 605 -41.46 -4.23 -20.92
CA ALA A 605 -42.51 -4.92 -21.64
C ALA A 605 -41.99 -6.23 -22.26
N ALA A 606 -42.74 -7.31 -22.07
CA ALA A 606 -42.40 -8.61 -22.63
C ALA A 606 -42.35 -8.53 -24.17
N VAL A 607 -41.14 -8.56 -24.71
CA VAL A 607 -40.91 -8.67 -26.16
C VAL A 607 -41.41 -10.04 -26.60
N LYS A 608 -42.51 -10.07 -27.35
CA LYS A 608 -42.97 -11.29 -28.03
C LYS A 608 -41.86 -11.80 -28.97
N PRO A 609 -41.55 -13.10 -28.99
CA PRO A 609 -40.72 -13.66 -30.04
C PRO A 609 -41.43 -13.48 -31.39
N ALA A 610 -40.72 -12.96 -32.38
CA ALA A 610 -41.19 -12.92 -33.76
C ALA A 610 -40.88 -14.26 -34.44
N ASP A 611 -41.88 -14.86 -35.08
CA ASP A 611 -41.69 -16.05 -35.91
C ASP A 611 -40.73 -15.76 -37.06
N SER A 612 -39.87 -16.73 -37.36
CA SER A 612 -39.02 -16.73 -38.55
C SER A 612 -38.81 -18.17 -39.00
N GLN A 613 -39.75 -18.67 -39.81
CA GLN A 613 -39.61 -19.96 -40.49
C GLN A 613 -38.48 -19.87 -41.53
N PRO A 614 -37.67 -20.94 -41.70
CA PRO A 614 -36.68 -21.01 -42.76
C PRO A 614 -37.35 -21.35 -44.10
N VAL A 615 -37.01 -20.60 -45.15
CA VAL A 615 -37.39 -20.95 -46.54
C VAL A 615 -36.35 -21.90 -47.13
N GLU A 616 -36.80 -23.07 -47.57
CA GLU A 616 -35.99 -24.03 -48.32
C GLU A 616 -35.57 -23.48 -49.68
N THR A 617 -34.32 -23.75 -50.10
CA THR A 617 -34.00 -23.94 -51.52
C THR A 617 -33.05 -25.13 -51.71
N LYS A 618 -33.32 -25.94 -52.72
CA LYS A 618 -32.66 -27.21 -53.09
C LYS A 618 -32.95 -27.47 -54.60
N PRO A 619 -32.27 -28.39 -55.30
CA PRO A 619 -30.91 -28.23 -55.83
C PRO A 619 -30.80 -28.52 -57.37
N ALA A 620 -29.60 -28.35 -57.94
CA ALA A 620 -29.11 -29.04 -59.15
C ALA A 620 -27.58 -29.22 -58.99
N ALA A 621 -27.02 -30.44 -58.99
CA ALA A 621 -26.63 -31.28 -60.16
C ALA A 621 -25.59 -30.55 -61.06
N ASP A 622 -24.37 -31.05 -61.35
CA ASP A 622 -23.96 -32.45 -61.56
C ASP A 622 -22.43 -32.74 -61.32
N LYS A 623 -22.01 -34.00 -61.57
CA LYS A 623 -20.70 -34.71 -61.36
C LYS A 623 -19.51 -34.32 -62.32
N PRO A 624 -18.32 -35.00 -62.32
CA PRO A 624 -17.38 -35.42 -61.25
C PRO A 624 -15.86 -35.26 -61.61
N THR A 625 -14.91 -35.40 -60.66
CA THR A 625 -13.52 -35.86 -60.94
C THR A 625 -12.83 -36.50 -59.72
N GLU A 626 -11.78 -37.31 -59.96
CA GLU A 626 -11.15 -38.30 -59.05
C GLU A 626 -10.05 -37.80 -58.07
N PRO A 627 -9.58 -38.63 -57.11
CA PRO A 627 -8.77 -38.22 -55.94
C PRO A 627 -7.24 -38.40 -56.16
N PRO A 628 -6.37 -37.88 -55.26
CA PRO A 628 -5.97 -38.60 -54.04
C PRO A 628 -5.97 -37.65 -52.79
N ALA A 629 -5.50 -37.97 -51.58
CA ALA A 629 -4.76 -39.12 -51.03
C ALA A 629 -5.13 -39.37 -49.53
N THR A 630 -4.41 -40.28 -48.84
CA THR A 630 -4.47 -40.51 -47.38
C THR A 630 -3.11 -40.30 -46.72
N GLU A 631 -3.06 -39.56 -45.60
CA GLU A 631 -1.88 -39.47 -44.72
C GLU A 631 -1.98 -40.40 -43.48
N PRO A 632 -0.84 -40.83 -42.87
CA PRO A 632 -0.79 -41.98 -41.98
C PRO A 632 -0.84 -41.68 -40.47
N LYS A 633 -1.25 -42.68 -39.68
CA LYS A 633 -1.10 -42.70 -38.22
C LYS A 633 0.37 -42.79 -37.78
N PRO A 634 0.77 -42.14 -36.66
CA PRO A 634 2.07 -42.39 -36.01
C PRO A 634 2.15 -43.79 -35.39
N LYS A 635 3.36 -44.36 -35.33
CA LYS A 635 3.68 -45.62 -34.63
C LYS A 635 4.28 -45.35 -33.25
N GLU A 636 3.98 -46.22 -32.29
CA GLU A 636 4.66 -46.28 -30.99
C GLU A 636 6.11 -46.78 -31.14
N PRO A 637 7.08 -46.27 -30.34
CA PRO A 637 8.41 -46.85 -30.25
C PRO A 637 8.44 -48.06 -29.33
N LYS A 638 9.12 -49.14 -29.76
CA LYS A 638 9.41 -50.31 -28.93
C LYS A 638 10.49 -50.01 -27.89
N SER A 639 10.34 -50.61 -26.72
CA SER A 639 11.41 -50.80 -25.74
C SER A 639 12.41 -51.87 -26.19
N GLU A 640 13.70 -51.59 -26.10
CA GLU A 640 14.77 -52.59 -26.18
C GLU A 640 15.31 -52.91 -24.78
N GLU A 641 15.68 -54.17 -24.59
CA GLU A 641 16.09 -54.80 -23.33
C GLU A 641 17.59 -55.16 -23.43
N PRO A 642 18.45 -54.79 -22.46
CA PRO A 642 19.88 -55.05 -22.57
C PRO A 642 20.27 -56.46 -22.10
N GLN A 643 21.04 -57.18 -22.92
CA GLN A 643 21.75 -58.39 -22.48
C GLN A 643 23.09 -58.05 -21.78
N PRO A 644 23.59 -58.93 -20.90
CA PRO A 644 24.80 -58.70 -20.12
C PRO A 644 26.08 -59.13 -20.87
N GLU A 645 27.21 -58.50 -20.56
CA GLU A 645 28.54 -58.95 -21.00
C GLU A 645 29.44 -59.22 -19.78
N GLU A 646 30.28 -60.25 -19.88
CA GLU A 646 31.04 -60.83 -18.77
C GLU A 646 32.35 -60.09 -18.44
N ALA A 647 32.87 -60.36 -17.25
CA ALA A 647 34.14 -59.84 -16.77
C ALA A 647 35.38 -60.42 -17.49
N ARG A 648 36.45 -59.62 -17.56
CA ARG A 648 37.84 -60.12 -17.50
C ARG A 648 38.83 -59.02 -17.09
N SER A 649 39.86 -59.46 -16.37
CA SER A 649 41.03 -58.72 -15.84
C SER A 649 40.78 -57.83 -14.62
#